data_AF-A0ABC8UG62-F1
#
_entry.id   AF-A0ABC8UG62-F1
#
_cell.length_a   1.000
_cell.length_b   1.000
_cell.length_c   1.000
_cell.angle_alpha   90.00
_cell.angle_beta   90.00
_cell.angle_gamma   90.00
#
_symmetry.space_group_name_H-M   'P 1'
#
loop_
_entity.id
_entity.type
_entity.pdbx_description
1 polymer ?
#
loop_
_entity_poly.entity_id
_entity_poly.type
_entity_poly.pdbx_seq_one_letter_code
_entity_poly.pdbx_strand_id
1 'polypeptide(L)'
;MADQKRRENMGEIDTKSIESVQAAITLFDERNDQRKIRSCSSDELEKVTELEGLIKDLANVKIQLEAKDSAYKKAVQRLDHNQKTAAELSSLLKKYEFEKHLAINECRQGRVREEELESKMKEMADQLVETEKVRERLSQVIRESNATQGELLSMETELAAVGEANVEAMTRAEMAETALGMEKVKTEGLLRHVSELNETILHSNLAATEAEKEKCAILSEKEAELELATADIVEAQEQLGCMRKQLDMMQNWENQLLAKSMFIDSLQLELKQLNELQVSSQKAATDAIEELNLLKLNMELQERKNSDQAVYISLLETELNQLKLGHSKAKEEVRGLNCDIETMTGELEKIKIEMDETRQKATEAQVEIALLKAELLKGRSKIAAAEAAEARAMGEKSGLYRAVQQLALEAEAAKKETRRLQEESGKEAEETENSVLSGEARCENTSHDEEITRNDQEERENDTDAVITISMEEYETLINKAEKADHVLEPVFENRYELEILKRELDIATVKIGEFRTRAEQAASRAEAAEKAKAALEEHIRRWKEQKKRRRAAITALREESISRESYSLSDEQAPKHYQPLAGADTEFDGVISHKVLHTYQWNTSSDLAGEMAALAFSSIVFEDNKAYSQKLVHGARTLFKFSRDQQGRYSAGGADASIFYNSTNYYDEYVWGAAWLYYATGNSS
;
A
#
# COMPACT_ATOMS: atom_id res chain seq x y z
N MET A 1 -38.76 8.61 -129.98
CA MET A 1 -38.81 10.09 -130.14
C MET A 1 -37.80 10.45 -131.22
N ALA A 2 -38.13 11.16 -132.28
CA ALA A 2 -39.46 11.63 -132.70
C ALA A 2 -39.58 11.62 -134.24
N ASP A 3 -40.79 11.83 -134.75
CA ASP A 3 -41.20 11.96 -136.16
C ASP A 3 -40.20 12.73 -137.05
N GLN A 4 -39.90 12.32 -138.30
CA GLN A 4 -40.77 11.98 -139.45
C GLN A 4 -41.42 13.22 -140.12
N LYS A 5 -41.57 13.14 -141.46
CA LYS A 5 -42.70 13.66 -142.29
C LYS A 5 -42.44 14.82 -143.28
N ARG A 6 -42.24 14.44 -144.56
CA ARG A 6 -42.54 15.20 -145.81
C ARG A 6 -41.61 16.40 -146.10
N ARG A 7 -41.50 16.89 -147.35
CA ARG A 7 -42.31 16.69 -148.57
C ARG A 7 -41.47 16.32 -149.80
N GLU A 8 -42.03 15.46 -150.65
CA GLU A 8 -41.74 15.47 -152.08
C GLU A 8 -42.47 16.64 -152.77
N ASN A 9 -41.85 17.21 -153.81
CA ASN A 9 -42.45 17.95 -154.92
C ASN A 9 -41.34 18.01 -156.00
N MET A 10 -41.43 17.23 -157.07
CA MET A 10 -42.13 17.60 -158.31
C MET A 10 -41.59 18.91 -158.92
N GLY A 11 -40.51 18.75 -159.69
CA GLY A 11 -39.96 19.72 -160.63
C GLY A 11 -39.50 18.92 -161.86
N GLU A 12 -40.40 18.76 -162.81
CA GLU A 12 -40.36 17.77 -163.89
C GLU A 12 -40.29 18.46 -165.26
N ILE A 13 -39.81 17.77 -166.31
CA ILE A 13 -39.79 18.24 -167.72
C ILE A 13 -38.71 19.35 -167.95
N ASP A 14 -37.96 19.43 -169.06
CA ASP A 14 -38.20 18.89 -170.40
C ASP A 14 -37.02 18.12 -171.02
N THR A 15 -37.33 17.01 -171.69
CA THR A 15 -36.45 16.31 -172.64
C THR A 15 -37.27 15.77 -173.81
N LYS A 16 -37.28 16.51 -174.93
CA LYS A 16 -37.79 16.09 -176.24
C LYS A 16 -36.73 16.47 -177.29
N SER A 17 -36.28 15.66 -178.25
CA SER A 17 -36.80 14.48 -178.96
C SER A 17 -37.73 14.79 -180.16
N ILE A 18 -37.28 14.35 -181.36
CA ILE A 18 -37.96 14.37 -182.69
C ILE A 18 -38.27 15.83 -183.18
N GLU A 19 -38.27 16.25 -184.45
CA GLU A 19 -38.23 15.67 -185.83
C GLU A 19 -37.14 16.40 -186.67
N SER A 20 -36.59 15.95 -187.81
CA SER A 20 -37.03 15.11 -188.96
C SER A 20 -37.79 15.85 -190.09
N VAL A 21 -37.54 15.43 -191.34
CA VAL A 21 -38.23 15.79 -192.60
C VAL A 21 -38.15 17.24 -193.14
N GLN A 22 -37.08 17.50 -193.92
CA GLN A 22 -37.18 17.84 -195.36
C GLN A 22 -38.24 18.86 -195.85
N ALA A 23 -37.88 20.15 -195.88
CA ALA A 23 -38.43 21.16 -196.79
C ALA A 23 -37.39 22.29 -197.03
N ALA A 24 -37.16 22.83 -198.24
CA ALA A 24 -37.74 22.52 -199.55
C ALA A 24 -36.68 22.63 -200.67
N ILE A 25 -36.85 21.81 -201.72
CA ILE A 25 -36.26 22.05 -203.05
C ILE A 25 -37.44 22.24 -204.01
N THR A 26 -37.63 23.45 -204.52
CA THR A 26 -38.22 23.75 -205.84
C THR A 26 -38.23 25.26 -206.07
N LEU A 27 -37.44 25.76 -207.01
CA LEU A 27 -37.89 26.84 -207.91
C LEU A 27 -37.07 26.81 -209.22
N PHE A 28 -37.66 26.18 -210.24
CA PHE A 28 -37.31 26.20 -211.66
C PHE A 28 -35.90 25.80 -212.12
N ASP A 29 -35.84 24.57 -212.65
CA ASP A 29 -35.17 24.27 -213.93
C ASP A 29 -36.27 23.84 -214.91
N GLU A 30 -36.52 24.59 -215.99
CA GLU A 30 -37.47 24.23 -217.05
C GLU A 30 -36.92 24.58 -218.44
N ARG A 31 -37.11 23.65 -219.38
CA ARG A 31 -36.82 23.82 -220.81
C ARG A 31 -38.13 23.94 -221.59
N ASN A 32 -38.16 24.72 -222.67
CA ASN A 32 -38.31 24.19 -224.05
C ASN A 32 -38.47 25.29 -225.12
N ASP A 33 -38.20 24.91 -226.36
CA ASP A 33 -38.39 25.70 -227.58
C ASP A 33 -39.87 26.02 -227.90
N GLN A 34 -40.10 27.10 -228.68
CA GLN A 34 -40.86 26.99 -229.92
C GLN A 34 -40.59 28.12 -230.94
N ARG A 35 -41.22 28.04 -232.13
CA ARG A 35 -40.68 28.57 -233.40
C ARG A 35 -41.61 29.53 -234.16
N LYS A 36 -40.99 30.46 -234.93
CA LYS A 36 -41.44 31.12 -236.18
C LYS A 36 -42.64 32.09 -236.18
N ILE A 37 -42.39 33.29 -236.74
CA ILE A 37 -43.12 34.01 -237.83
C ILE A 37 -42.25 35.26 -238.15
N ARG A 38 -41.56 35.35 -239.30
CA ARG A 38 -41.96 35.94 -240.61
C ARG A 38 -42.31 37.44 -240.46
N SER A 39 -41.67 38.42 -241.11
CA SER A 39 -40.85 38.50 -242.36
C SER A 39 -39.66 39.49 -242.18
N CYS A 40 -38.39 39.28 -242.56
CA CYS A 40 -37.68 38.24 -243.30
C CYS A 40 -38.17 38.02 -244.75
N SER A 41 -37.34 38.13 -245.79
CA SER A 41 -35.88 38.37 -245.88
C SER A 41 -35.52 39.89 -245.85
N SER A 42 -34.47 40.51 -246.43
CA SER A 42 -33.43 40.09 -247.41
C SER A 42 -32.15 40.95 -247.42
N ASP A 43 -31.15 40.40 -248.11
CA ASP A 43 -29.94 40.92 -248.78
C ASP A 43 -28.89 41.75 -247.98
N GLU A 44 -27.79 41.04 -247.67
CA GLU A 44 -26.40 41.49 -247.41
C GLU A 44 -26.01 42.25 -246.12
N LEU A 45 -26.31 41.73 -244.90
CA LEU A 45 -25.51 42.06 -243.69
C LEU A 45 -25.63 41.07 -242.50
N GLU A 46 -24.81 40.00 -242.44
CA GLU A 46 -24.82 39.08 -241.27
C GLU A 46 -23.51 38.27 -241.10
N LYS A 47 -22.80 38.40 -239.95
CA LYS A 47 -21.69 37.49 -239.49
C LYS A 47 -20.96 37.79 -238.17
N VAL A 48 -21.13 38.97 -237.55
CA VAL A 48 -20.18 39.46 -236.51
C VAL A 48 -20.55 39.03 -235.06
N THR A 49 -21.80 38.67 -234.80
CA THR A 49 -22.41 38.68 -233.45
C THR A 49 -22.16 37.45 -232.58
N GLU A 50 -21.73 36.31 -233.13
CA GLU A 50 -21.57 35.07 -232.34
C GLU A 50 -20.29 35.05 -231.48
N LEU A 51 -19.25 35.79 -231.87
CA LEU A 51 -17.93 35.75 -231.23
C LEU A 51 -17.88 36.39 -229.83
N GLU A 52 -18.73 37.39 -229.57
CA GLU A 52 -18.76 38.10 -228.28
C GLU A 52 -19.32 37.26 -227.13
N GLY A 53 -20.16 36.25 -227.43
CA GLY A 53 -20.74 35.36 -226.42
C GLY A 53 -19.69 34.52 -225.69
N LEU A 54 -18.86 33.79 -226.45
CA LEU A 54 -17.85 32.87 -225.90
C LEU A 54 -16.78 33.56 -225.04
N ILE A 55 -16.44 34.82 -225.35
CA ILE A 55 -15.50 35.63 -224.56
C ILE A 55 -16.07 35.91 -223.16
N LYS A 56 -17.38 36.13 -223.06
CA LYS A 56 -18.08 36.43 -221.81
C LYS A 56 -18.15 35.23 -220.87
N ASP A 57 -18.36 34.03 -221.41
CA ASP A 57 -18.39 32.80 -220.62
C ASP A 57 -17.00 32.41 -220.10
N LEU A 58 -15.94 32.60 -220.91
CA LEU A 58 -14.56 32.37 -220.49
C LEU A 58 -14.17 33.29 -219.32
N ALA A 59 -14.59 34.56 -219.37
CA ALA A 59 -14.40 35.51 -218.26
C ALA A 59 -15.15 35.06 -216.98
N ASN A 60 -16.39 34.57 -217.11
CA ASN A 60 -17.17 34.02 -215.99
C ASN A 60 -16.48 32.82 -215.33
N VAL A 61 -15.99 31.85 -216.12
CA VAL A 61 -15.29 30.66 -215.60
C VAL A 61 -13.99 31.07 -214.89
N LYS A 62 -13.25 32.05 -215.42
CA LYS A 62 -12.05 32.59 -214.77
C LYS A 62 -12.37 33.22 -213.41
N ILE A 63 -13.42 34.05 -213.32
CA ILE A 63 -13.86 34.67 -212.05
C ILE A 63 -14.27 33.59 -211.03
N GLN A 64 -14.97 32.53 -211.46
CA GLN A 64 -15.30 31.41 -210.59
C GLN A 64 -14.05 30.66 -210.10
N LEU A 65 -13.06 30.45 -210.97
CA LEU A 65 -11.79 29.83 -210.58
C LEU A 65 -11.05 30.68 -209.53
N GLU A 66 -10.89 31.98 -209.77
CA GLU A 66 -10.25 32.91 -208.83
C GLU A 66 -11.01 33.00 -207.48
N ALA A 67 -12.35 32.93 -207.51
CA ALA A 67 -13.16 32.85 -206.30
C ALA A 67 -12.97 31.53 -205.53
N LYS A 68 -12.87 30.39 -206.23
CA LYS A 68 -12.56 29.08 -205.62
C LYS A 68 -11.14 29.05 -205.04
N ASP A 69 -10.18 29.62 -205.74
CA ASP A 69 -8.79 29.76 -205.29
C ASP A 69 -8.67 30.66 -204.05
N SER A 70 -9.41 31.77 -204.02
CA SER A 70 -9.54 32.66 -202.87
C SER A 70 -10.19 31.96 -201.68
N ALA A 71 -11.24 31.16 -201.92
CA ALA A 71 -11.88 30.34 -200.89
C ALA A 71 -10.94 29.23 -200.36
N TYR A 72 -10.17 28.57 -201.23
CA TYR A 72 -9.18 27.56 -200.85
C TYR A 72 -8.05 28.17 -200.02
N LYS A 73 -7.47 29.30 -200.44
CA LYS A 73 -6.46 30.05 -199.67
C LYS A 73 -6.98 30.43 -198.27
N LYS A 74 -8.23 30.91 -198.16
CA LYS A 74 -8.90 31.18 -196.88
C LYS A 74 -9.15 29.92 -196.04
N ALA A 75 -9.45 28.78 -196.66
CA ALA A 75 -9.63 27.51 -195.97
C ALA A 75 -8.30 26.98 -195.41
N VAL A 76 -7.21 27.05 -196.18
CA VAL A 76 -5.86 26.69 -195.73
C VAL A 76 -5.39 27.59 -194.59
N GLN A 77 -5.62 28.90 -194.68
CA GLN A 77 -5.31 29.84 -193.58
C GLN A 77 -6.10 29.54 -192.30
N ARG A 78 -7.39 29.17 -192.42
CA ARG A 78 -8.19 28.72 -191.27
C ARG A 78 -7.67 27.41 -190.69
N LEU A 79 -7.24 26.47 -191.53
CA LEU A 79 -6.70 25.18 -191.08
C LEU A 79 -5.35 25.34 -190.36
N ASP A 80 -4.46 26.19 -190.86
CA ASP A 80 -3.20 26.57 -190.19
C ASP A 80 -3.46 27.27 -188.84
N HIS A 81 -4.41 28.20 -188.78
CA HIS A 81 -4.82 28.83 -187.52
C HIS A 81 -5.41 27.83 -186.51
N ASN A 82 -6.25 26.90 -186.98
CA ASN A 82 -6.82 25.83 -186.14
C ASN A 82 -5.74 24.85 -185.67
N GLN A 83 -4.71 24.57 -186.47
CA GLN A 83 -3.57 23.73 -186.07
C GLN A 83 -2.70 24.44 -185.02
N LYS A 84 -2.46 25.74 -185.16
CA LYS A 84 -1.70 26.55 -184.18
C LYS A 84 -2.42 26.63 -182.83
N THR A 85 -3.71 26.99 -182.84
CA THR A 85 -4.52 27.04 -181.61
C THR A 85 -4.67 25.66 -180.95
N ALA A 86 -4.80 24.57 -181.73
CA ALA A 86 -4.77 23.22 -181.17
C ALA A 86 -3.42 22.84 -180.54
N ALA A 87 -2.29 23.28 -181.13
CA ALA A 87 -0.96 23.08 -180.56
C ALA A 87 -0.73 23.89 -179.28
N GLU A 88 -1.20 25.15 -179.25
CA GLU A 88 -1.19 26.01 -178.06
C GLU A 88 -2.02 25.40 -176.92
N LEU A 89 -3.25 24.93 -177.21
CA LEU A 89 -4.09 24.24 -176.24
C LEU A 89 -3.47 22.91 -175.77
N SER A 90 -2.83 22.14 -176.65
CA SER A 90 -2.09 20.92 -176.26
C SER A 90 -0.89 21.23 -175.35
N SER A 91 -0.20 22.35 -175.58
CA SER A 91 0.91 22.83 -174.75
C SER A 91 0.41 23.25 -173.35
N LEU A 92 -0.67 24.03 -173.29
CA LEU A 92 -1.31 24.44 -172.04
C LEU A 92 -1.87 23.24 -171.25
N LEU A 93 -2.49 22.26 -171.93
CA LEU A 93 -2.97 21.04 -171.30
C LEU A 93 -1.82 20.25 -170.67
N LYS A 94 -0.72 20.01 -171.40
CA LYS A 94 0.47 19.32 -170.88
C LYS A 94 1.09 20.05 -169.69
N LYS A 95 1.13 21.39 -169.72
CA LYS A 95 1.58 22.20 -168.58
C LYS A 95 0.68 21.98 -167.35
N TYR A 96 -0.64 22.07 -167.52
CA TYR A 96 -1.59 21.86 -166.44
C TYR A 96 -1.58 20.42 -165.90
N GLU A 97 -1.41 19.42 -166.77
CA GLU A 97 -1.22 18.02 -166.38
C GLU A 97 0.05 17.84 -165.54
N PHE A 98 1.17 18.47 -165.93
CA PHE A 98 2.41 18.45 -165.15
C PHE A 98 2.25 19.14 -163.78
N GLU A 99 1.65 20.33 -163.73
CA GLU A 99 1.37 21.06 -162.49
C GLU A 99 0.43 20.26 -161.55
N LYS A 100 -0.59 19.60 -162.12
CA LYS A 100 -1.48 18.67 -161.40
C LYS A 100 -0.73 17.44 -160.88
N HIS A 101 0.18 16.85 -161.66
CA HIS A 101 1.00 15.72 -161.21
C HIS A 101 2.01 16.11 -160.12
N LEU A 102 2.54 17.34 -160.15
CA LEU A 102 3.36 17.89 -159.07
C LEU A 102 2.53 18.03 -157.78
N ALA A 103 1.39 18.72 -157.84
CA ALA A 103 0.50 18.91 -156.69
C ALA A 103 0.02 17.57 -156.08
N ILE A 104 -0.32 16.57 -156.92
CA ILE A 104 -0.69 15.23 -156.43
C ILE A 104 0.49 14.55 -155.70
N ASN A 105 1.73 14.72 -156.17
CA ASN A 105 2.91 14.20 -155.48
C ASN A 105 3.20 14.94 -154.18
N GLU A 106 3.03 16.26 -154.14
CA GLU A 106 3.17 17.06 -152.93
C GLU A 106 2.12 16.68 -151.88
N CYS A 107 0.84 16.55 -152.25
CA CYS A 107 -0.20 16.03 -151.37
C CYS A 107 0.05 14.59 -150.91
N ARG A 108 0.67 13.74 -151.75
CA ARG A 108 1.07 12.37 -151.36
C ARG A 108 2.20 12.39 -150.33
N GLN A 109 3.22 13.23 -150.51
CA GLN A 109 4.27 13.42 -149.50
C GLN A 109 3.74 14.07 -148.22
N GLY A 110 2.73 14.95 -148.34
CA GLY A 110 2.01 15.53 -147.20
C GLY A 110 1.39 14.45 -146.32
N ARG A 111 0.56 13.57 -146.91
CA ARG A 111 -0.07 12.47 -146.18
C ARG A 111 0.92 11.50 -145.54
N VAL A 112 2.02 11.14 -146.20
CA VAL A 112 3.04 10.28 -145.57
C VAL A 112 3.66 10.94 -144.33
N ARG A 113 3.89 12.27 -144.34
CA ARG A 113 4.36 13.00 -143.15
C ARG A 113 3.29 13.14 -142.08
N GLU A 114 2.02 13.22 -142.46
CA GLU A 114 0.86 13.22 -141.57
C GLU A 114 0.71 11.87 -140.86
N GLU A 115 0.76 10.76 -141.61
CA GLU A 115 0.75 9.37 -141.12
C GLU A 115 1.96 9.09 -140.19
N GLU A 116 3.15 9.59 -140.52
CA GLU A 116 4.34 9.55 -139.65
C GLU A 116 4.15 10.34 -138.35
N LEU A 117 3.53 11.51 -138.40
CA LEU A 117 3.31 12.37 -137.23
C LEU A 117 2.20 11.82 -136.34
N GLU A 118 1.12 11.29 -136.91
CA GLU A 118 0.05 10.59 -136.18
C GLU A 118 0.62 9.35 -135.48
N SER A 119 1.48 8.57 -136.15
CA SER A 119 2.17 7.43 -135.55
C SER A 119 3.04 7.84 -134.36
N LYS A 120 3.81 8.93 -134.48
CA LYS A 120 4.65 9.48 -133.39
C LYS A 120 3.80 10.07 -132.25
N MET A 121 2.68 10.73 -132.56
CA MET A 121 1.73 11.22 -131.56
C MET A 121 1.09 10.08 -130.77
N LYS A 122 0.74 8.98 -131.44
CA LYS A 122 0.25 7.76 -130.79
C LYS A 122 1.32 7.12 -129.90
N GLU A 123 2.56 6.99 -130.38
CA GLU A 123 3.67 6.47 -129.58
C GLU A 123 3.90 7.33 -128.31
N MET A 124 3.90 8.67 -128.44
CA MET A 124 3.99 9.57 -127.29
C MET A 124 2.78 9.44 -126.34
N ALA A 125 1.57 9.20 -126.85
CA ALA A 125 0.39 8.96 -126.01
C ALA A 125 0.50 7.64 -125.22
N ASP A 126 0.94 6.56 -125.86
CA ASP A 126 1.18 5.26 -125.22
C ASP A 126 2.32 5.36 -124.18
N GLN A 127 3.39 6.11 -124.48
CA GLN A 127 4.46 6.43 -123.52
C GLN A 127 3.94 7.24 -122.33
N LEU A 128 3.13 8.29 -122.55
CA LEU A 128 2.52 9.10 -121.48
C LEU A 128 1.66 8.23 -120.54
N VAL A 129 0.85 7.33 -121.10
CA VAL A 129 0.03 6.37 -120.34
C VAL A 129 0.89 5.43 -119.48
N GLU A 130 2.06 4.98 -119.95
CA GLU A 130 2.97 4.18 -119.09
C GLU A 130 3.66 5.05 -118.03
N THR A 131 4.04 6.31 -118.32
CA THR A 131 4.56 7.22 -117.27
C THR A 131 3.52 7.53 -116.20
N GLU A 132 2.23 7.54 -116.54
CA GLU A 132 1.12 7.67 -115.59
C GLU A 132 1.00 6.44 -114.68
N LYS A 133 1.06 5.21 -115.24
CA LYS A 133 1.10 3.98 -114.42
C LYS A 133 2.32 3.93 -113.49
N VAL A 134 3.48 4.39 -113.95
CA VAL A 134 4.69 4.49 -113.11
C VAL A 134 4.50 5.53 -112.00
N ARG A 135 3.91 6.70 -112.30
CA ARG A 135 3.54 7.72 -111.30
C ARG A 135 2.53 7.19 -110.28
N GLU A 136 1.55 6.41 -110.71
CA GLU A 136 0.54 5.80 -109.82
C GLU A 136 1.17 4.75 -108.89
N ARG A 137 2.00 3.85 -109.42
CA ARG A 137 2.78 2.88 -108.62
C ARG A 137 3.68 3.58 -107.60
N LEU A 138 4.40 4.63 -108.01
CA LEU A 138 5.23 5.43 -107.12
C LEU A 138 4.39 6.14 -106.05
N SER A 139 3.19 6.62 -106.40
CA SER A 139 2.24 7.19 -105.44
C SER A 139 1.68 6.15 -104.46
N GLN A 140 1.55 4.88 -104.88
CA GLN A 140 1.19 3.77 -104.00
C GLN A 140 2.33 3.47 -103.01
N VAL A 141 3.57 3.30 -103.49
CA VAL A 141 4.74 3.06 -102.63
C VAL A 141 4.94 4.19 -101.60
N ILE A 142 4.69 5.45 -101.98
CA ILE A 142 4.70 6.57 -101.03
C ILE A 142 3.59 6.44 -99.97
N ARG A 143 2.37 6.02 -100.33
CA ARG A 143 1.30 5.78 -99.34
C ARG A 143 1.66 4.66 -98.38
N GLU A 144 2.25 3.57 -98.88
CA GLU A 144 2.68 2.41 -98.08
C GLU A 144 3.87 2.78 -97.16
N SER A 145 4.84 3.56 -97.65
CA SER A 145 5.94 4.11 -96.85
C SER A 145 5.45 5.06 -95.76
N ASN A 146 4.48 5.92 -96.06
CA ASN A 146 3.91 6.85 -95.08
C ASN A 146 3.05 6.12 -94.03
N ALA A 147 2.35 5.05 -94.41
CA ALA A 147 1.58 4.22 -93.49
C ALA A 147 2.51 3.47 -92.51
N THR A 148 3.54 2.79 -93.02
CA THR A 148 4.54 2.10 -92.18
C THR A 148 5.34 3.06 -91.31
N GLN A 149 5.62 4.29 -91.77
CA GLN A 149 6.18 5.35 -90.92
C GLN A 149 5.22 5.77 -89.79
N GLY A 150 3.91 5.87 -90.06
CA GLY A 150 2.89 6.17 -89.05
C GLY A 150 2.74 5.06 -88.00
N GLU A 151 2.76 3.79 -88.44
CA GLU A 151 2.77 2.62 -87.55
C GLU A 151 4.02 2.58 -86.67
N LEU A 152 5.20 2.86 -87.24
CA LEU A 152 6.46 2.95 -86.50
C LEU A 152 6.42 4.07 -85.46
N LEU A 153 5.90 5.26 -85.80
CA LEU A 153 5.74 6.35 -84.85
C LEU A 153 4.74 6.00 -83.72
N SER A 154 3.66 5.26 -84.00
CA SER A 154 2.77 4.74 -82.95
C SER A 154 3.53 3.83 -81.99
N MET A 155 4.27 2.85 -82.53
CA MET A 155 5.09 1.92 -81.75
C MET A 155 6.17 2.65 -80.93
N GLU A 156 6.80 3.70 -81.46
CA GLU A 156 7.74 4.53 -80.70
C GLU A 156 7.05 5.26 -79.53
N THR A 157 5.84 5.81 -79.73
CA THR A 157 5.08 6.44 -78.62
C THR A 157 4.57 5.44 -77.59
N GLU A 158 4.19 4.23 -78.01
CA GLU A 158 3.78 3.14 -77.12
C GLU A 158 4.97 2.62 -76.30
N LEU A 159 6.16 2.47 -76.92
CA LEU A 159 7.40 2.12 -76.22
C LEU A 159 7.85 3.20 -75.25
N ALA A 160 7.69 4.48 -75.59
CA ALA A 160 7.97 5.59 -74.67
C ALA A 160 7.06 5.54 -73.44
N ALA A 161 5.74 5.39 -73.64
CA ALA A 161 4.77 5.29 -72.55
C ALA A 161 5.00 4.05 -71.66
N VAL A 162 5.37 2.91 -72.24
CA VAL A 162 5.77 1.71 -71.48
C VAL A 162 7.07 1.94 -70.71
N GLY A 163 8.03 2.67 -71.27
CA GLY A 163 9.26 3.09 -70.60
C GLY A 163 8.99 3.97 -69.38
N GLU A 164 8.17 5.02 -69.55
CA GLU A 164 7.73 5.91 -68.46
C GLU A 164 7.00 5.13 -67.35
N ALA A 165 6.02 4.30 -67.72
CA ALA A 165 5.28 3.45 -66.77
C ALA A 165 6.19 2.45 -66.01
N ASN A 166 7.27 1.98 -66.64
CA ASN A 166 8.26 1.12 -66.00
C ASN A 166 9.17 1.90 -65.02
N VAL A 167 9.55 3.14 -65.34
CA VAL A 167 10.27 4.04 -64.41
C VAL A 167 9.39 4.42 -63.21
N GLU A 168 8.10 4.68 -63.42
CA GLU A 168 7.14 4.83 -62.31
C GLU A 168 7.01 3.55 -61.48
N ALA A 169 7.05 2.37 -62.10
CA ALA A 169 6.99 1.10 -61.39
C ALA A 169 8.24 0.85 -60.53
N MET A 170 9.43 1.13 -61.07
CA MET A 170 10.70 1.05 -60.32
C MET A 170 10.73 2.03 -59.15
N THR A 171 10.44 3.32 -59.38
CA THR A 171 10.45 4.32 -58.29
C THR A 171 9.41 4.03 -57.21
N ARG A 172 8.23 3.49 -57.56
CA ARG A 172 7.26 2.97 -56.59
C ARG A 172 7.77 1.75 -55.81
N ALA A 173 8.54 0.87 -56.45
CA ALA A 173 9.16 -0.28 -55.77
C ALA A 173 10.29 0.15 -54.83
N GLU A 174 11.16 1.07 -55.24
CA GLU A 174 12.24 1.65 -54.41
C GLU A 174 11.70 2.39 -53.18
N MET A 175 10.59 3.14 -53.33
CA MET A 175 9.88 3.74 -52.19
C MET A 175 9.27 2.68 -51.25
N ALA A 176 8.78 1.56 -51.78
CA ALA A 176 8.26 0.47 -50.96
C ALA A 176 9.38 -0.30 -50.24
N GLU A 177 10.52 -0.52 -50.89
CA GLU A 177 11.69 -1.19 -50.30
C GLU A 177 12.34 -0.34 -49.21
N THR A 178 12.50 0.97 -49.43
CA THR A 178 13.00 1.89 -48.39
C THR A 178 12.05 2.00 -47.21
N ALA A 179 10.73 2.01 -47.43
CA ALA A 179 9.74 1.93 -46.37
C ALA A 179 9.82 0.61 -45.58
N LEU A 180 9.94 -0.53 -46.26
CA LEU A 180 10.10 -1.85 -45.64
C LEU A 180 11.43 -1.95 -44.87
N GLY A 181 12.51 -1.33 -45.36
CA GLY A 181 13.77 -1.19 -44.65
C GLY A 181 13.63 -0.40 -43.35
N MET A 182 12.88 0.71 -43.36
CA MET A 182 12.58 1.47 -42.15
C MET A 182 11.75 0.67 -41.14
N GLU A 183 10.71 -0.06 -41.58
CA GLU A 183 9.93 -0.93 -40.69
C GLU A 183 10.73 -2.11 -40.15
N LYS A 184 11.66 -2.67 -40.94
CA LYS A 184 12.61 -3.68 -40.47
C LYS A 184 13.50 -3.11 -39.34
N VAL A 185 14.09 -1.94 -39.52
CA VAL A 185 14.91 -1.30 -38.47
C VAL A 185 14.09 -0.96 -37.22
N LYS A 186 12.82 -0.55 -37.36
CA LYS A 186 11.90 -0.35 -36.23
C LYS A 186 11.59 -1.65 -35.49
N THR A 187 11.30 -2.74 -36.21
CA THR A 187 10.98 -4.04 -35.59
C THR A 187 12.20 -4.70 -34.94
N GLU A 188 13.39 -4.58 -35.53
CA GLU A 188 14.67 -4.96 -34.88
C GLU A 188 14.95 -4.09 -33.65
N GLY A 189 14.62 -2.79 -33.71
CA GLY A 189 14.69 -1.88 -32.58
C GLY A 189 13.76 -2.27 -31.43
N LEU A 190 12.49 -2.58 -31.72
CA LEU A 190 11.52 -3.05 -30.73
C LEU A 190 11.92 -4.40 -30.13
N LEU A 191 12.40 -5.33 -30.96
CA LEU A 191 12.88 -6.64 -30.50
C LEU A 191 14.05 -6.49 -29.51
N ARG A 192 14.99 -5.57 -29.77
CA ARG A 192 16.10 -5.30 -28.85
C ARG A 192 15.61 -4.77 -27.50
N HIS A 193 14.72 -3.76 -27.49
CA HIS A 193 14.14 -3.25 -26.25
C HIS A 193 13.36 -4.33 -25.48
N VAL A 194 12.69 -5.26 -26.18
CA VAL A 194 12.01 -6.40 -25.53
C VAL A 194 13.02 -7.38 -24.91
N SER A 195 14.15 -7.65 -25.56
CA SER A 195 15.24 -8.44 -24.96
C SER A 195 15.85 -7.75 -23.74
N GLU A 196 16.20 -6.47 -23.84
CA GLU A 196 16.73 -5.65 -22.73
C GLU A 196 15.73 -5.60 -21.55
N LEU A 197 14.43 -5.44 -21.83
CA LEU A 197 13.39 -5.52 -20.81
C LEU A 197 13.33 -6.90 -20.15
N ASN A 198 13.38 -7.99 -20.93
CA ASN A 198 13.37 -9.35 -20.39
C ASN A 198 14.62 -9.63 -19.53
N GLU A 199 15.80 -9.15 -19.92
CA GLU A 199 17.03 -9.24 -19.13
C GLU A 199 16.91 -8.47 -17.80
N THR A 200 16.41 -7.22 -17.82
CA THR A 200 16.18 -6.47 -16.57
C THR A 200 15.11 -7.12 -15.66
N ILE A 201 14.07 -7.73 -16.23
CA ILE A 201 13.08 -8.53 -15.48
C ILE A 201 13.72 -9.78 -14.88
N LEU A 202 14.58 -10.50 -15.62
CA LEU A 202 15.31 -11.67 -15.11
C LEU A 202 16.26 -11.28 -13.96
N HIS A 203 17.01 -10.19 -14.10
CA HIS A 203 17.87 -9.68 -13.02
C HIS A 203 17.06 -9.23 -11.79
N SER A 204 15.94 -8.53 -11.99
CA SER A 204 15.06 -8.12 -10.89
C SER A 204 14.43 -9.32 -10.17
N ASN A 205 14.04 -10.37 -10.91
CA ASN A 205 13.51 -11.60 -10.33
C ASN A 205 14.60 -12.38 -9.57
N LEU A 206 15.81 -12.47 -10.12
CA LEU A 206 16.94 -13.12 -9.45
C LEU A 206 17.23 -12.45 -8.10
N ALA A 207 17.42 -11.13 -8.09
CA ALA A 207 17.64 -10.34 -6.87
C ALA A 207 16.48 -10.49 -5.85
N ALA A 208 15.23 -10.56 -6.31
CA ALA A 208 14.08 -10.84 -5.44
C ALA A 208 14.13 -12.25 -4.83
N THR A 209 14.54 -13.28 -5.59
CA THR A 209 14.72 -14.64 -5.04
C THR A 209 15.92 -14.76 -4.11
N GLU A 210 16.93 -13.90 -4.24
CA GLU A 210 18.08 -13.85 -3.33
C GLU A 210 17.70 -13.17 -2.01
N ALA A 211 17.04 -12.01 -2.07
CA ALA A 211 16.51 -11.33 -0.88
C ALA A 211 15.51 -12.21 -0.09
N GLU A 212 14.67 -13.00 -0.77
CA GLU A 212 13.74 -13.93 -0.09
C GLU A 212 14.47 -15.14 0.53
N LYS A 213 15.58 -15.62 -0.06
CA LYS A 213 16.45 -16.64 0.57
C LYS A 213 17.15 -16.09 1.81
N GLU A 214 17.71 -14.88 1.75
CA GLU A 214 18.32 -14.21 2.91
C GLU A 214 17.30 -14.04 4.03
N LYS A 215 16.09 -13.58 3.70
CA LYS A 215 14.97 -13.48 4.64
C LYS A 215 14.58 -14.84 5.25
N CYS A 216 14.56 -15.92 4.47
CA CYS A 216 14.32 -17.27 5.01
C CYS A 216 15.44 -17.74 5.95
N ALA A 217 16.71 -17.44 5.63
CA ALA A 217 17.84 -17.76 6.49
C ALA A 217 17.75 -17.01 7.84
N ILE A 218 17.53 -15.69 7.81
CA ILE A 218 17.34 -14.86 9.00
C ILE A 218 16.15 -15.36 9.83
N LEU A 219 15.03 -15.73 9.19
CA LEU A 219 13.89 -16.30 9.91
C LEU A 219 14.25 -17.63 10.59
N SER A 220 15.00 -18.52 9.94
CA SER A 220 15.44 -19.78 10.57
C SER A 220 16.42 -19.58 11.73
N GLU A 221 17.29 -18.56 11.66
CA GLU A 221 18.15 -18.15 12.77
C GLU A 221 17.32 -17.64 13.96
N LYS A 222 16.29 -16.82 13.70
CA LYS A 222 15.41 -16.29 14.76
C LYS A 222 14.43 -17.31 15.32
N GLU A 223 14.00 -18.31 14.54
CA GLU A 223 13.27 -19.47 15.07
C GLU A 223 14.17 -20.25 16.06
N ALA A 224 15.44 -20.51 15.71
CA ALA A 224 16.39 -21.20 16.58
C ALA A 224 16.75 -20.40 17.85
N GLU A 225 16.91 -19.07 17.76
CA GLU A 225 17.05 -18.20 18.94
C GLU A 225 15.83 -18.24 19.86
N LEU A 226 14.62 -18.30 19.27
CA LEU A 226 13.38 -18.43 20.04
C LEU A 226 13.25 -19.81 20.69
N GLU A 227 13.56 -20.90 19.98
CA GLU A 227 13.59 -22.25 20.57
C GLU A 227 14.54 -22.31 21.77
N LEU A 228 15.77 -21.79 21.64
CA LEU A 228 16.74 -21.69 22.74
C LEU A 228 16.16 -20.89 23.93
N ALA A 229 15.64 -19.69 23.67
CA ALA A 229 15.06 -18.84 24.72
C ALA A 229 13.83 -19.48 25.40
N THR A 230 13.04 -20.30 24.68
CA THR A 230 11.95 -21.06 25.31
C THR A 230 12.46 -22.20 26.18
N ALA A 231 13.58 -22.84 25.83
CA ALA A 231 14.23 -23.85 26.66
C ALA A 231 14.77 -23.24 27.96
N ASP A 232 15.45 -22.09 27.90
CA ASP A 232 15.93 -21.34 29.07
C ASP A 232 14.77 -20.95 30.01
N ILE A 233 13.62 -20.53 29.44
CA ILE A 233 12.41 -20.21 30.21
C ILE A 233 11.83 -21.46 30.89
N VAL A 234 11.86 -22.62 30.23
CA VAL A 234 11.41 -23.89 30.81
C VAL A 234 12.34 -24.31 31.95
N GLU A 235 13.66 -24.25 31.79
CA GLU A 235 14.60 -24.56 32.88
C GLU A 235 14.38 -23.62 34.08
N ALA A 236 14.26 -22.31 33.84
CA ALA A 236 13.96 -21.34 34.91
C ALA A 236 12.62 -21.65 35.62
N GLN A 237 11.61 -22.13 34.91
CA GLN A 237 10.35 -22.58 35.52
C GLN A 237 10.51 -23.86 36.36
N GLU A 238 11.33 -24.82 35.92
CA GLU A 238 11.64 -26.02 36.71
C GLU A 238 12.44 -25.67 37.98
N GLN A 239 13.44 -24.78 37.87
CA GLN A 239 14.21 -24.28 39.01
C GLN A 239 13.29 -23.57 40.03
N LEU A 240 12.40 -22.66 39.57
CA LEU A 240 11.40 -22.02 40.42
C LEU A 240 10.40 -23.03 41.02
N GLY A 241 10.06 -24.09 40.29
CA GLY A 241 9.25 -25.21 40.79
C GLY A 241 9.95 -26.02 41.88
N CYS A 242 11.28 -26.14 41.81
CA CYS A 242 12.11 -26.75 42.86
C CYS A 242 12.16 -25.87 44.11
N MET A 243 12.48 -24.58 43.95
CA MET A 243 12.51 -23.61 45.05
C MET A 243 11.16 -23.48 45.75
N ARG A 244 10.03 -23.55 45.02
CA ARG A 244 8.69 -23.55 45.62
C ARG A 244 8.48 -24.77 46.53
N LYS A 245 8.84 -25.97 46.08
CA LYS A 245 8.75 -27.20 46.91
C LYS A 245 9.60 -27.08 48.18
N GLN A 246 10.77 -26.44 48.11
CA GLN A 246 11.59 -26.15 49.28
C GLN A 246 10.91 -25.15 50.23
N LEU A 247 10.32 -24.08 49.69
CA LEU A 247 9.55 -23.10 50.47
C LEU A 247 8.35 -23.76 51.19
N ASP A 248 7.57 -24.60 50.49
CA ASP A 248 6.45 -25.33 51.06
C ASP A 248 6.88 -26.25 52.23
N MET A 249 8.06 -26.87 52.11
CA MET A 249 8.67 -27.65 53.19
C MET A 249 9.09 -26.77 54.37
N MET A 250 9.74 -25.62 54.12
CA MET A 250 10.10 -24.68 55.19
C MET A 250 8.85 -24.15 55.91
N GLN A 251 7.82 -23.77 55.18
CA GLN A 251 6.56 -23.26 55.75
C GLN A 251 5.88 -24.32 56.64
N ASN A 252 5.95 -25.60 56.26
CA ASN A 252 5.48 -26.71 57.09
C ASN A 252 6.32 -26.87 58.38
N TRP A 253 7.65 -26.77 58.30
CA TRP A 253 8.52 -26.79 59.47
C TRP A 253 8.30 -25.59 60.40
N GLU A 254 8.10 -24.38 59.85
CA GLU A 254 7.73 -23.19 60.61
C GLU A 254 6.39 -23.37 61.33
N ASN A 255 5.36 -23.89 60.64
CA ASN A 255 4.06 -24.18 61.25
C ASN A 255 4.17 -25.22 62.37
N GLN A 256 4.98 -26.27 62.20
CA GLN A 256 5.25 -27.25 63.25
C GLN A 256 6.04 -26.66 64.43
N LEU A 257 7.01 -25.78 64.16
CA LEU A 257 7.79 -25.10 65.19
C LEU A 257 6.92 -24.12 65.99
N LEU A 258 6.05 -23.37 65.32
CA LEU A 258 5.12 -22.43 65.94
C LEU A 258 4.07 -23.16 66.79
N ALA A 259 3.51 -24.28 66.30
CA ALA A 259 2.64 -25.14 67.11
C ALA A 259 3.35 -25.73 68.33
N LYS A 260 4.64 -26.09 68.21
CA LYS A 260 5.47 -26.53 69.35
C LYS A 260 5.78 -25.37 70.31
N SER A 261 6.00 -24.15 69.82
CA SER A 261 6.14 -22.96 70.67
C SER A 261 4.89 -22.74 71.50
N MET A 262 3.71 -22.65 70.86
CA MET A 262 2.44 -22.48 71.57
C MET A 262 2.18 -23.55 72.64
N PHE A 263 2.61 -24.79 72.38
CA PHE A 263 2.53 -25.87 73.38
C PHE A 263 3.54 -25.69 74.53
N ILE A 264 4.78 -25.27 74.23
CA ILE A 264 5.78 -24.90 75.25
C ILE A 264 5.28 -23.71 76.08
N ASP A 265 4.68 -22.70 75.47
CA ASP A 265 4.13 -21.51 76.12
C ASP A 265 2.95 -21.88 77.03
N SER A 266 2.09 -22.83 76.61
CA SER A 266 1.03 -23.42 77.46
C SER A 266 1.62 -24.16 78.66
N LEU A 267 2.61 -25.03 78.45
CA LEU A 267 3.27 -25.76 79.53
C LEU A 267 4.01 -24.82 80.49
N GLN A 268 4.63 -23.74 80.00
CA GLN A 268 5.25 -22.73 80.86
C GLN A 268 4.21 -21.96 81.68
N LEU A 269 3.03 -21.67 81.12
CA LEU A 269 1.92 -21.06 81.83
C LEU A 269 1.36 -21.99 82.92
N GLU A 270 1.13 -23.27 82.60
CA GLU A 270 0.70 -24.29 83.55
C GLU A 270 1.73 -24.48 84.68
N LEU A 271 3.02 -24.61 84.35
CA LEU A 271 4.10 -24.76 85.32
C LEU A 271 4.22 -23.51 86.21
N LYS A 272 4.05 -22.30 85.64
CA LYS A 272 3.99 -21.06 86.42
C LYS A 272 2.81 -21.05 87.39
N GLN A 273 1.60 -21.40 86.94
CA GLN A 273 0.41 -21.50 87.81
C GLN A 273 0.60 -22.53 88.92
N LEU A 274 1.18 -23.69 88.61
CA LEU A 274 1.44 -24.77 89.56
C LEU A 274 2.53 -24.36 90.58
N ASN A 275 3.55 -23.62 90.14
CA ASN A 275 4.56 -23.03 91.03
C ASN A 275 3.99 -21.88 91.90
N GLU A 276 3.04 -21.10 91.40
CA GLU A 276 2.34 -20.05 92.15
C GLU A 276 1.39 -20.66 93.21
N LEU A 277 0.75 -21.78 92.89
CA LEU A 277 0.07 -22.67 93.84
C LEU A 277 1.04 -23.30 94.85
N GLN A 278 2.22 -23.75 94.42
CA GLN A 278 3.24 -24.28 95.33
C GLN A 278 3.74 -23.21 96.30
N VAL A 279 4.07 -22.00 95.83
CA VAL A 279 4.56 -20.90 96.67
C VAL A 279 3.48 -20.44 97.66
N SER A 280 2.22 -20.33 97.22
CA SER A 280 1.11 -19.99 98.13
C SER A 280 0.79 -21.10 99.13
N SER A 281 0.85 -22.37 98.72
CA SER A 281 0.71 -23.52 99.64
C SER A 281 1.90 -23.65 100.61
N GLN A 282 3.12 -23.37 100.15
CA GLN A 282 4.33 -23.39 100.99
C GLN A 282 4.31 -22.23 101.98
N LYS A 283 3.82 -21.05 101.57
CA LYS A 283 3.55 -19.94 102.50
C LYS A 283 2.48 -20.31 103.52
N ALA A 284 1.35 -20.88 103.11
CA ALA A 284 0.33 -21.33 104.05
C ALA A 284 0.88 -22.38 105.05
N ALA A 285 1.83 -23.22 104.61
CA ALA A 285 2.54 -24.15 105.50
C ALA A 285 3.53 -23.44 106.44
N THR A 286 4.28 -22.41 106.01
CA THR A 286 5.15 -21.63 106.92
C THR A 286 4.34 -20.83 107.91
N ASP A 287 3.28 -20.16 107.46
CA ASP A 287 2.37 -19.38 108.31
C ASP A 287 1.76 -20.30 109.40
N ALA A 288 1.32 -21.52 109.05
CA ALA A 288 0.82 -22.52 110.00
C ALA A 288 1.90 -23.10 110.94
N ILE A 289 3.16 -23.19 110.49
CA ILE A 289 4.30 -23.58 111.34
C ILE A 289 4.64 -22.46 112.34
N GLU A 290 4.54 -21.19 111.94
CA GLU A 290 4.70 -20.04 112.84
C GLU A 290 3.58 -19.99 113.89
N GLU A 291 2.32 -20.19 113.49
CA GLU A 291 1.20 -20.34 114.44
C GLU A 291 1.41 -21.51 115.43
N LEU A 292 1.87 -22.68 114.94
CA LEU A 292 2.11 -23.85 115.79
C LEU A 292 3.30 -23.64 116.75
N ASN A 293 4.36 -22.94 116.31
CA ASN A 293 5.46 -22.56 117.18
C ASN A 293 5.04 -21.52 118.24
N LEU A 294 4.19 -20.56 117.89
CA LEU A 294 3.61 -19.60 118.83
C LEU A 294 2.69 -20.30 119.85
N LEU A 295 1.91 -21.29 119.42
CA LEU A 295 1.09 -22.13 120.30
C LEU A 295 1.96 -22.94 121.27
N LYS A 296 3.06 -23.53 120.77
CA LYS A 296 4.04 -24.29 121.57
C LYS A 296 4.70 -23.42 122.64
N LEU A 297 5.13 -22.20 122.29
CA LEU A 297 5.70 -21.25 123.25
C LEU A 297 4.68 -20.86 124.35
N ASN A 298 3.41 -20.68 123.98
CA ASN A 298 2.33 -20.43 124.95
C ASN A 298 2.06 -21.64 125.86
N MET A 299 2.18 -22.88 125.34
CA MET A 299 2.09 -24.08 126.17
C MET A 299 3.26 -24.20 127.14
N GLU A 300 4.51 -23.99 126.69
CA GLU A 300 5.69 -24.00 127.58
C GLU A 300 5.60 -22.93 128.68
N LEU A 301 5.08 -21.74 128.36
CA LEU A 301 4.79 -20.70 129.35
C LEU A 301 3.70 -21.11 130.34
N GLN A 302 2.69 -21.87 129.89
CA GLN A 302 1.63 -22.37 130.77
C GLN A 302 2.10 -23.55 131.63
N GLU A 303 2.98 -24.42 131.12
CA GLU A 303 3.62 -25.47 131.91
C GLU A 303 4.49 -24.89 133.04
N ARG A 304 5.23 -23.80 132.79
CA ARG A 304 5.94 -23.06 133.85
C ARG A 304 4.98 -22.54 134.92
N LYS A 305 3.91 -21.82 134.54
CA LYS A 305 2.89 -21.35 135.51
C LYS A 305 2.27 -22.48 136.32
N ASN A 306 1.98 -23.63 135.68
CA ASN A 306 1.44 -24.80 136.35
C ASN A 306 2.47 -25.42 137.33
N SER A 307 3.76 -25.40 136.99
CA SER A 307 4.87 -25.80 137.85
C SER A 307 5.01 -24.87 139.06
N ASP A 308 4.99 -23.55 138.85
CA ASP A 308 5.07 -22.55 139.92
C ASP A 308 3.89 -22.69 140.90
N GLN A 309 2.68 -22.95 140.35
CA GLN A 309 1.50 -23.29 141.16
C GLN A 309 1.65 -24.61 141.91
N ALA A 310 2.28 -25.64 141.34
CA ALA A 310 2.53 -26.90 142.02
C ALA A 310 3.52 -26.75 143.19
N VAL A 311 4.55 -25.89 143.05
CA VAL A 311 5.46 -25.53 144.16
C VAL A 311 4.68 -24.84 145.29
N TYR A 312 3.83 -23.87 144.95
CA TYR A 312 3.00 -23.16 145.94
C TYR A 312 1.95 -24.07 146.62
N ILE A 313 1.40 -25.06 145.91
CA ILE A 313 0.53 -26.08 146.50
C ILE A 313 1.32 -26.99 147.46
N SER A 314 2.50 -27.46 147.06
CA SER A 314 3.36 -28.30 147.90
C SER A 314 3.72 -27.61 149.22
N LEU A 315 3.99 -26.31 149.18
CA LEU A 315 4.19 -25.46 150.36
C LEU A 315 2.98 -25.55 151.32
N LEU A 316 1.79 -25.21 150.82
CA LEU A 316 0.56 -25.21 151.61
C LEU A 316 0.21 -26.60 152.17
N GLU A 317 0.54 -27.67 151.44
CA GLU A 317 0.41 -29.04 151.95
C GLU A 317 1.35 -29.34 153.12
N THR A 318 2.58 -28.81 153.13
CA THR A 318 3.48 -28.96 154.29
C THR A 318 2.99 -28.20 155.51
N GLU A 319 2.52 -26.95 155.36
CA GLU A 319 1.93 -26.16 156.46
C GLU A 319 0.67 -26.84 157.02
N LEU A 320 -0.22 -27.31 156.15
CA LEU A 320 -1.42 -28.07 156.54
C LEU A 320 -1.07 -29.35 157.32
N ASN A 321 0.04 -30.02 156.98
CA ASN A 321 0.49 -31.22 157.68
C ASN A 321 1.17 -30.89 159.02
N GLN A 322 1.88 -29.76 159.15
CA GLN A 322 2.35 -29.26 160.46
C GLN A 322 1.17 -28.92 161.39
N LEU A 323 0.13 -28.26 160.87
CA LEU A 323 -1.09 -27.94 161.63
C LEU A 323 -1.86 -29.19 162.09
N LYS A 324 -1.97 -30.23 161.24
CA LYS A 324 -2.56 -31.53 161.63
C LYS A 324 -1.79 -32.19 162.77
N LEU A 325 -0.45 -32.15 162.75
CA LEU A 325 0.39 -32.70 163.81
C LEU A 325 0.18 -31.96 165.14
N GLY A 326 0.12 -30.63 165.10
CA GLY A 326 -0.22 -29.81 166.27
C GLY A 326 -1.59 -30.13 166.85
N HIS A 327 -2.62 -30.22 166.00
CA HIS A 327 -3.97 -30.59 166.44
C HIS A 327 -4.02 -31.99 167.09
N SER A 328 -3.29 -32.97 166.54
CA SER A 328 -3.20 -34.30 167.14
C SER A 328 -2.58 -34.27 168.53
N LYS A 329 -1.61 -33.38 168.77
CA LYS A 329 -0.91 -33.25 170.05
C LYS A 329 -1.81 -32.64 171.13
N ALA A 330 -2.51 -31.55 170.82
CA ALA A 330 -3.50 -30.96 171.72
C ALA A 330 -4.70 -31.90 172.01
N LYS A 331 -5.10 -32.73 171.04
CA LYS A 331 -6.12 -33.78 171.22
C LYS A 331 -5.69 -34.88 172.20
N GLU A 332 -4.39 -35.17 172.24
CA GLU A 332 -3.77 -36.10 173.18
C GLU A 332 -3.83 -35.56 174.62
N GLU A 333 -3.54 -34.26 174.78
CA GLU A 333 -3.57 -33.53 176.06
C GLU A 333 -5.00 -33.43 176.61
N VAL A 334 -5.99 -33.06 175.79
CA VAL A 334 -7.42 -33.02 176.17
C VAL A 334 -7.93 -34.40 176.63
N ARG A 335 -7.45 -35.49 176.02
CA ARG A 335 -7.84 -36.86 176.45
C ARG A 335 -7.29 -37.19 177.84
N GLY A 336 -6.10 -36.71 178.18
CA GLY A 336 -5.53 -36.87 179.53
C GLY A 336 -6.41 -36.22 180.60
N LEU A 337 -6.74 -34.93 180.40
CA LEU A 337 -7.59 -34.17 181.32
C LEU A 337 -8.99 -34.79 181.51
N ASN A 338 -9.54 -35.45 180.49
CA ASN A 338 -10.85 -36.10 180.60
C ASN A 338 -10.83 -37.30 181.56
N CYS A 339 -9.74 -38.09 181.60
CA CYS A 339 -9.57 -39.18 182.58
C CYS A 339 -9.49 -38.65 184.02
N ASP A 340 -8.86 -37.50 184.23
CA ASP A 340 -8.80 -36.84 185.53
C ASP A 340 -10.17 -36.30 185.98
N ILE A 341 -11.03 -35.90 185.04
CA ILE A 341 -12.43 -35.51 185.32
C ILE A 341 -13.30 -36.75 185.66
N GLU A 342 -13.16 -37.85 184.92
CA GLU A 342 -13.91 -39.09 185.13
C GLU A 342 -13.58 -39.73 186.50
N THR A 343 -12.31 -39.77 186.89
CA THR A 343 -11.90 -40.25 188.22
C THR A 343 -12.42 -39.33 189.34
N MET A 344 -12.30 -38.01 189.17
CA MET A 344 -12.76 -37.04 190.18
C MET A 344 -14.28 -37.05 190.38
N THR A 345 -15.07 -37.34 189.34
CA THR A 345 -16.53 -37.50 189.44
C THR A 345 -16.94 -38.84 190.05
N GLY A 346 -16.22 -39.93 189.79
CA GLY A 346 -16.45 -41.23 190.44
C GLY A 346 -16.33 -41.19 191.97
N GLU A 347 -15.36 -40.47 192.52
CA GLU A 347 -15.24 -40.30 193.98
C GLU A 347 -16.39 -39.46 194.58
N LEU A 348 -16.87 -38.44 193.87
CA LEU A 348 -17.97 -37.57 194.32
C LEU A 348 -19.29 -38.35 194.44
N GLU A 349 -19.62 -39.14 193.42
CA GLU A 349 -20.87 -39.92 193.41
C GLU A 349 -20.82 -41.05 194.46
N LYS A 350 -19.64 -41.60 194.76
CA LYS A 350 -19.46 -42.57 195.85
C LYS A 350 -19.75 -41.97 197.24
N ILE A 351 -19.20 -40.80 197.55
CA ILE A 351 -19.42 -40.10 198.83
C ILE A 351 -20.92 -39.77 199.03
N LYS A 352 -21.61 -39.43 197.94
CA LYS A 352 -23.04 -39.12 197.92
C LYS A 352 -23.92 -40.34 198.23
N ILE A 353 -23.59 -41.52 197.70
CA ILE A 353 -24.28 -42.78 198.02
C ILE A 353 -24.08 -43.16 199.50
N GLU A 354 -22.83 -43.07 200.00
CA GLU A 354 -22.53 -43.36 201.41
C GLU A 354 -23.29 -42.43 202.36
N MET A 355 -23.47 -41.14 202.00
CA MET A 355 -24.26 -40.19 202.79
C MET A 355 -25.73 -40.60 202.88
N ASP A 356 -26.38 -40.96 201.77
CA ASP A 356 -27.81 -41.28 201.76
C ASP A 356 -28.15 -42.58 202.50
N GLU A 357 -27.28 -43.59 202.46
CA GLU A 357 -27.44 -44.80 203.27
C GLU A 357 -27.50 -44.50 204.78
N THR A 358 -26.68 -43.58 205.28
CA THR A 358 -26.69 -43.22 206.71
C THR A 358 -27.97 -42.48 207.10
N ARG A 359 -28.50 -41.65 206.19
CA ARG A 359 -29.74 -40.90 206.36
C ARG A 359 -30.95 -41.82 206.49
N GLN A 360 -31.03 -42.87 205.68
CA GLN A 360 -32.16 -43.81 205.72
C GLN A 360 -32.17 -44.65 207.02
N LYS A 361 -31.02 -45.23 207.39
CA LYS A 361 -30.85 -46.04 208.62
C LYS A 361 -31.23 -45.27 209.90
N ALA A 362 -31.03 -43.94 209.91
CA ALA A 362 -31.44 -43.07 211.01
C ALA A 362 -32.98 -42.92 211.15
N THR A 363 -33.74 -43.05 210.05
CA THR A 363 -35.22 -42.95 210.10
C THR A 363 -35.89 -44.25 210.55
N GLU A 364 -35.35 -45.40 210.15
CA GLU A 364 -35.87 -46.73 210.52
C GLU A 364 -35.81 -46.94 212.05
N ALA A 365 -34.69 -46.56 212.68
CA ALA A 365 -34.53 -46.61 214.14
C ALA A 365 -35.54 -45.74 214.92
N GLN A 366 -36.06 -44.65 214.34
CA GLN A 366 -37.08 -43.82 214.99
C GLN A 366 -38.46 -44.49 215.01
N VAL A 367 -38.77 -45.33 214.01
CA VAL A 367 -40.05 -46.07 213.92
C VAL A 367 -40.08 -47.20 214.96
N GLU A 368 -38.98 -47.91 215.15
CA GLU A 368 -38.89 -49.03 216.11
C GLU A 368 -39.08 -48.56 217.57
N ILE A 369 -38.53 -47.38 217.91
CA ILE A 369 -38.73 -46.73 219.22
C ILE A 369 -40.21 -46.37 219.47
N ALA A 370 -41.01 -46.11 218.43
CA ALA A 370 -42.43 -45.83 218.56
C ALA A 370 -43.25 -47.11 218.83
N LEU A 371 -42.92 -48.22 218.17
CA LEU A 371 -43.59 -49.51 218.35
C LEU A 371 -43.41 -50.05 219.78
N LEU A 372 -42.18 -50.08 220.30
CA LEU A 372 -41.89 -50.61 221.64
C LEU A 372 -42.61 -49.83 222.77
N LYS A 373 -42.88 -48.54 222.57
CA LYS A 373 -43.66 -47.72 223.54
C LYS A 373 -45.14 -48.12 223.61
N ALA A 374 -45.71 -48.63 222.52
CA ALA A 374 -47.13 -49.03 222.48
C ALA A 374 -47.40 -50.32 223.29
N GLU A 375 -46.48 -51.29 223.23
CA GLU A 375 -46.64 -52.56 223.94
C GLU A 375 -46.52 -52.41 225.46
N LEU A 376 -45.63 -51.52 225.92
CA LEU A 376 -45.42 -51.22 227.34
C LEU A 376 -46.71 -50.73 228.04
N LEU A 377 -47.54 -49.96 227.34
CA LEU A 377 -48.86 -49.52 227.83
C LEU A 377 -49.88 -50.67 227.85
N LYS A 378 -49.85 -51.56 226.85
CA LYS A 378 -50.75 -52.72 226.73
C LYS A 378 -50.50 -53.78 227.81
N GLY A 379 -49.27 -53.91 228.29
CA GLY A 379 -48.92 -54.77 229.42
C GLY A 379 -49.48 -54.29 230.76
N ARG A 380 -49.34 -52.99 231.07
CA ARG A 380 -49.82 -52.38 232.32
C ARG A 380 -51.32 -52.58 232.57
N SER A 381 -52.12 -52.63 231.52
CA SER A 381 -53.57 -52.87 231.60
C SER A 381 -53.97 -54.27 232.10
N LYS A 382 -53.10 -55.29 232.02
CA LYS A 382 -53.52 -56.70 232.18
C LYS A 382 -53.34 -57.29 233.57
N ILE A 383 -52.45 -56.77 234.40
CA ILE A 383 -52.12 -57.36 235.72
C ILE A 383 -52.63 -56.52 236.90
N ALA A 384 -53.12 -55.30 236.65
CA ALA A 384 -54.10 -54.64 237.52
C ALA A 384 -55.40 -55.48 237.72
N ALA A 385 -55.64 -56.47 236.86
CA ALA A 385 -56.69 -57.48 237.06
C ALA A 385 -56.29 -58.62 238.02
N ALA A 386 -54.99 -58.89 238.20
CA ALA A 386 -54.49 -59.88 239.16
C ALA A 386 -54.49 -59.33 240.60
N GLU A 387 -54.35 -58.01 240.77
CA GLU A 387 -54.53 -57.30 242.05
C GLU A 387 -55.93 -57.55 242.67
N ALA A 388 -56.92 -57.94 241.87
CA ALA A 388 -58.27 -58.33 242.31
C ALA A 388 -58.45 -59.83 242.66
N ALA A 389 -57.43 -60.67 242.42
CA ALA A 389 -57.52 -62.12 242.56
C ALA A 389 -57.06 -62.64 243.94
N GLU A 390 -55.87 -62.24 244.41
CA GLU A 390 -55.26 -62.82 245.62
C GLU A 390 -55.21 -61.89 246.85
N ALA A 391 -56.08 -60.88 246.88
CA ALA A 391 -56.56 -60.26 248.13
C ALA A 391 -57.37 -61.24 249.04
N ARG A 392 -57.14 -62.55 248.90
CA ARG A 392 -57.85 -63.68 249.54
C ARG A 392 -56.91 -64.53 250.41
N ALA A 393 -55.60 -64.55 250.16
CA ALA A 393 -54.63 -65.24 251.03
C ALA A 393 -54.30 -64.45 252.31
N MET A 394 -54.44 -63.12 252.28
CA MET A 394 -54.19 -62.22 253.43
C MET A 394 -55.36 -62.10 254.42
N GLY A 395 -56.18 -63.15 254.55
CA GLY A 395 -57.29 -63.21 255.51
C GLY A 395 -56.88 -63.64 256.92
N GLU A 396 -56.21 -64.79 257.06
CA GLU A 396 -56.25 -65.57 258.31
C GLU A 396 -54.98 -65.54 259.19
N LYS A 397 -54.16 -64.47 259.14
CA LYS A 397 -53.27 -64.15 260.30
C LYS A 397 -52.71 -62.73 260.47
N SER A 398 -53.19 -61.72 259.72
CA SER A 398 -52.94 -60.31 260.14
C SER A 398 -53.79 -59.87 261.34
N GLY A 399 -54.72 -60.72 261.79
CA GLY A 399 -55.56 -60.57 263.00
C GLY A 399 -54.83 -60.64 264.35
N LEU A 400 -53.51 -60.39 264.39
CA LEU A 400 -52.73 -60.24 265.62
C LEU A 400 -51.84 -58.99 265.67
N TYR A 401 -51.84 -58.12 264.65
CA TYR A 401 -51.14 -56.83 264.74
C TYR A 401 -51.89 -55.61 264.18
N ARG A 402 -53.04 -55.77 263.49
CA ARG A 402 -53.89 -54.61 263.14
C ARG A 402 -54.63 -53.99 264.35
N ALA A 403 -54.14 -54.26 265.56
CA ALA A 403 -54.51 -53.66 266.83
C ALA A 403 -53.37 -52.78 267.44
N VAL A 404 -52.21 -52.59 266.78
CA VAL A 404 -50.99 -51.98 267.39
C VAL A 404 -50.14 -50.99 266.48
N GLN A 405 -50.69 -49.90 265.87
CA GLN A 405 -50.04 -48.52 265.58
C GLN A 405 -49.28 -48.15 264.12
N GLN A 406 -48.73 -46.91 263.60
CA GLN A 406 -48.82 -46.06 262.18
C GLN A 406 -47.44 -45.26 261.16
N LEU A 407 -46.91 -45.11 259.57
CA LEU A 407 -45.56 -44.57 258.25
C LEU A 407 -45.12 -43.95 256.34
N ALA A 408 -43.96 -43.93 255.15
CA ALA A 408 -43.13 -43.07 253.60
C ALA A 408 -42.47 -43.08 251.65
N LEU A 409 -41.30 -42.54 250.59
CA LEU A 409 -40.73 -41.91 248.82
C LEU A 409 -39.65 -42.10 247.08
N GLU A 410 -38.78 -41.27 245.92
CA GLU A 410 -38.21 -40.95 244.07
C GLU A 410 -36.73 -40.76 242.65
N ALA A 411 -36.40 -40.31 241.08
CA ALA A 411 -35.08 -40.12 239.65
C ALA A 411 -34.67 -39.50 237.72
N GLU A 412 -33.48 -39.27 236.57
CA GLU A 412 -33.02 -38.75 234.74
C GLU A 412 -31.54 -38.46 233.34
N ALA A 413 -31.21 -38.20 231.72
CA ALA A 413 -29.89 -37.72 230.36
C ALA A 413 -29.44 -37.56 228.36
N ALA A 414 -28.35 -36.95 227.23
CA ALA A 414 -27.77 -36.87 225.37
C ALA A 414 -26.51 -36.05 223.96
N LYS A 415 -25.94 -36.15 222.39
CA LYS A 415 -24.91 -35.33 220.91
C LYS A 415 -24.03 -35.54 219.07
N LYS A 416 -23.40 -34.75 217.74
CA LYS A 416 -22.36 -34.85 216.07
C LYS A 416 -21.57 -33.88 214.45
N GLU A 417 -20.83 -34.06 212.96
CA GLU A 417 -19.77 -33.30 211.50
C GLU A 417 -19.28 -33.31 209.50
N THR A 418 -18.20 -32.74 208.35
CA THR A 418 -17.73 -32.62 206.44
C THR A 418 -16.36 -32.08 205.01
N ARG A 419 -16.07 -31.87 203.37
CA ARG A 419 -14.81 -31.44 201.92
C ARG A 419 -14.48 -31.17 199.90
N ARG A 420 -13.36 -30.72 198.75
CA ARG A 420 -12.89 -30.63 196.84
C ARG A 420 -11.64 -29.90 195.38
N LEU A 421 -11.22 -29.95 193.74
CA LEU A 421 -10.08 -29.29 192.29
C LEU A 421 -9.58 -29.40 190.28
N GLN A 422 -8.69 -28.72 189.02
CA GLN A 422 -8.07 -28.82 187.15
C GLN A 422 -7.02 -27.93 185.60
N GLU A 423 -6.44 -28.12 184.03
CA GLU A 423 -5.71 -27.33 182.36
C GLU A 423 -4.59 -27.56 180.62
N GLU A 424 -4.10 -26.87 179.17
CA GLU A 424 -3.06 -27.01 177.48
C GLU A 424 -2.58 -26.20 175.63
N SER A 425 -1.68 -26.41 174.22
CA SER A 425 -0.93 -25.62 172.56
C SER A 425 -0.24 -25.85 170.62
N GLY A 426 0.55 -25.13 169.32
CA GLY A 426 1.13 -25.20 167.42
C GLY A 426 2.29 -24.45 165.87
N LYS A 427 2.65 -24.52 164.22
CA LYS A 427 3.79 -23.93 162.70
C LYS A 427 4.14 -24.01 160.65
N GLU A 428 4.93 -23.69 159.18
CA GLU A 428 5.95 -22.86 157.68
C GLU A 428 6.83 -23.09 155.80
N ALA A 429 7.32 -22.36 154.34
CA ALA A 429 8.43 -22.35 152.67
C ALA A 429 8.61 -21.69 150.69
N GLU A 430 9.30 -21.51 149.13
CA GLU A 430 10.51 -21.35 147.57
C GLU A 430 10.63 -21.00 145.50
N GLU A 431 11.34 -20.76 143.97
CA GLU A 431 12.56 -20.41 142.41
C GLU A 431 12.67 -20.18 140.33
N THR A 432 13.37 -19.93 138.78
CA THR A 432 14.57 -19.53 137.22
C THR A 432 14.67 -19.33 135.14
N GLU A 433 15.38 -19.07 133.60
CA GLU A 433 16.57 -18.64 132.04
C GLU A 433 16.66 -18.48 129.95
N ASN A 434 17.37 -18.23 128.41
CA ASN A 434 18.57 -17.80 126.87
C ASN A 434 18.71 -17.62 124.78
N SER A 435 19.43 -17.36 123.24
CA SER A 435 20.62 -16.91 121.69
C SER A 435 20.78 -16.80 119.60
N VAL A 436 21.50 -16.53 118.06
CA VAL A 436 22.67 -16.02 116.51
C VAL A 436 22.85 -15.99 114.41
N LEU A 437 23.57 -15.70 112.87
CA LEU A 437 24.72 -15.16 111.32
C LEU A 437 24.95 -15.21 109.22
N SER A 438 25.66 -14.90 107.67
CA SER A 438 26.73 -14.25 106.10
C SER A 438 27.17 -14.38 104.03
N GLY A 439 27.96 -13.72 102.65
CA GLY A 439 28.51 -13.85 100.71
C GLY A 439 29.38 -13.00 98.98
N GLU A 440 29.93 -13.23 97.37
CA GLU A 440 30.73 -12.47 95.66
C GLU A 440 31.40 -12.76 93.67
N ALA A 441 31.95 -12.06 92.20
CA ALA A 441 32.73 -12.25 90.35
C ALA A 441 33.31 -11.40 88.48
N ARG A 442 34.10 -11.61 86.97
CA ARG A 442 34.64 -10.88 85.15
C ARG A 442 35.25 -11.19 83.15
N CYS A 443 36.10 -10.59 81.81
CA CYS A 443 36.45 -10.56 79.83
C CYS A 443 37.73 -10.14 78.22
N GLU A 444 37.88 -9.95 76.54
CA GLU A 444 38.99 -9.47 74.94
C GLU A 444 39.23 -9.37 72.82
N ASN A 445 40.22 -8.97 71.47
CA ASN A 445 40.49 -8.85 69.46
C ASN A 445 41.74 -8.41 67.78
N THR A 446 41.94 -8.38 66.08
CA THR A 446 43.07 -7.96 64.43
C THR A 446 43.27 -7.81 62.31
N SER A 447 44.30 -7.52 60.97
CA SER A 447 44.62 -7.30 59.03
C SER A 447 45.83 -7.67 57.60
N HIS A 448 45.80 -7.63 56.09
CA HIS A 448 46.86 -7.43 54.74
C HIS A 448 47.25 -8.19 53.15
N ASP A 449 48.18 -7.81 52.04
CA ASP A 449 48.33 -7.98 50.33
C ASP A 449 49.69 -8.09 49.13
N GLU A 450 49.73 -8.15 47.62
CA GLU A 450 50.73 -8.01 46.24
C GLU A 450 51.26 -9.08 44.96
N GLU A 451 52.10 -8.76 43.83
CA GLU A 451 52.21 -9.10 42.24
C GLU A 451 53.37 -9.97 41.41
N ILE A 452 53.44 -10.06 40.00
CA ILE A 452 54.59 -10.28 38.94
C ILE A 452 54.39 -11.11 37.56
N THR A 453 55.28 -11.05 36.52
CA THR A 453 55.09 -11.02 35.01
C THR A 453 55.78 -12.04 33.99
N ARG A 454 55.22 -12.20 32.75
CA ARG A 454 55.83 -12.31 31.34
C ARG A 454 56.89 -13.40 30.95
N ASN A 455 57.19 -13.83 29.68
CA ASN A 455 56.79 -13.53 28.25
C ASN A 455 57.10 -14.73 27.27
N ASP A 456 56.51 -14.71 26.05
CA ASP A 456 56.92 -15.20 24.68
C ASP A 456 57.64 -16.58 24.44
N GLN A 457 57.11 -17.51 23.61
CA GLN A 457 57.26 -17.73 22.12
C GLN A 457 58.47 -18.67 21.77
N GLU A 458 58.52 -19.60 20.79
CA GLU A 458 57.90 -19.82 19.46
C GLU A 458 57.84 -21.34 19.04
N GLU A 459 57.67 -21.63 17.73
CA GLU A 459 58.05 -22.84 16.94
C GLU A 459 57.02 -23.95 16.51
N ARG A 460 56.85 -24.05 15.16
CA ARG A 460 56.97 -25.24 14.25
C ARG A 460 55.76 -25.99 13.60
N GLU A 461 55.84 -25.98 12.25
CA GLU A 461 55.81 -27.12 11.28
C GLU A 461 54.50 -27.69 10.66
N ASN A 462 54.38 -27.43 9.34
CA ASN A 462 54.14 -28.38 8.22
C ASN A 462 52.72 -29.02 8.03
N ASP A 463 52.27 -29.45 6.83
CA ASP A 463 52.95 -29.58 5.53
C ASP A 463 52.00 -29.54 4.29
N THR A 464 52.55 -29.15 3.10
CA THR A 464 52.20 -29.49 1.68
C THR A 464 50.72 -29.47 1.14
N ASP A 465 50.40 -29.47 -0.18
CA ASP A 465 51.17 -29.68 -1.42
C ASP A 465 50.64 -28.94 -2.70
N ALA A 466 51.44 -28.95 -3.78
CA ALA A 466 51.23 -28.72 -5.25
C ALA A 466 50.05 -27.85 -5.79
N VAL A 467 50.18 -26.87 -6.71
CA VAL A 467 51.09 -26.54 -7.86
C VAL A 467 50.77 -27.20 -9.21
N ILE A 468 50.55 -26.38 -10.26
CA ILE A 468 51.07 -26.51 -11.65
C ILE A 468 50.75 -25.23 -12.46
N THR A 469 51.70 -24.77 -13.29
CA THR A 469 51.59 -23.58 -14.17
C THR A 469 52.26 -23.88 -15.53
N ILE A 470 51.75 -23.32 -16.63
CA ILE A 470 52.23 -23.55 -18.01
C ILE A 470 53.32 -22.52 -18.39
N SER A 471 54.24 -22.85 -19.31
CA SER A 471 55.47 -22.08 -19.58
C SER A 471 55.33 -20.97 -20.65
N MET A 472 56.25 -20.00 -20.58
CA MET A 472 56.25 -18.77 -21.39
C MET A 472 56.48 -19.00 -22.90
N GLU A 473 57.21 -20.06 -23.27
CA GLU A 473 57.70 -20.28 -24.65
C GLU A 473 56.59 -20.69 -25.63
N GLU A 474 55.48 -21.24 -25.12
CA GLU A 474 54.30 -21.57 -25.93
C GLU A 474 53.50 -20.32 -26.34
N TYR A 475 53.68 -19.19 -25.63
CA TYR A 475 53.00 -17.93 -25.91
C TYR A 475 53.64 -17.15 -27.08
N GLU A 476 54.98 -17.07 -27.12
CA GLU A 476 55.71 -16.25 -28.10
C GLU A 476 55.70 -16.85 -29.53
N THR A 477 55.48 -18.16 -29.64
CA THR A 477 55.39 -18.86 -30.94
C THR A 477 54.04 -18.68 -31.66
N LEU A 478 53.02 -18.16 -30.96
CA LEU A 478 51.73 -17.77 -31.54
C LEU A 478 51.81 -16.38 -32.20
N ILE A 479 52.49 -15.42 -31.56
CA ILE A 479 52.62 -14.03 -32.06
C ILE A 479 53.36 -14.00 -33.40
N ASN A 480 54.49 -14.71 -33.49
CA ASN A 480 55.37 -14.78 -34.68
C ASN A 480 54.73 -15.40 -35.95
N LYS A 481 53.46 -15.84 -35.89
CA LYS A 481 52.68 -16.32 -37.04
C LYS A 481 51.69 -15.29 -37.59
N ALA A 482 51.34 -14.25 -36.83
CA ALA A 482 50.43 -13.20 -37.29
C ALA A 482 51.11 -12.21 -38.26
N GLU A 483 52.33 -11.78 -37.94
CA GLU A 483 53.06 -10.71 -38.66
C GLU A 483 53.52 -11.07 -40.09
N LYS A 484 53.23 -12.29 -40.57
CA LYS A 484 53.60 -12.76 -41.91
C LYS A 484 52.46 -12.68 -42.94
N ALA A 485 51.34 -12.05 -42.58
CA ALA A 485 50.19 -11.85 -43.47
C ALA A 485 50.23 -10.53 -44.28
N ASP A 486 50.88 -9.47 -43.78
CA ASP A 486 50.79 -8.09 -44.31
C ASP A 486 51.77 -7.77 -45.47
N HIS A 487 52.18 -8.77 -46.26
CA HIS A 487 53.21 -8.59 -47.30
C HIS A 487 52.84 -9.14 -48.69
N VAL A 488 51.71 -8.69 -49.23
CA VAL A 488 51.31 -8.93 -50.63
C VAL A 488 50.58 -7.72 -51.25
N LEU A 489 50.78 -7.50 -52.55
CA LEU A 489 50.03 -6.61 -53.47
C LEU A 489 50.36 -5.10 -53.49
N GLU A 490 51.48 -4.74 -54.14
CA GLU A 490 51.54 -3.50 -54.96
C GLU A 490 50.93 -3.74 -56.36
N PRO A 491 50.03 -2.88 -56.88
CA PRO A 491 49.54 -2.97 -58.25
C PRO A 491 50.09 -1.87 -59.19
N VAL A 492 50.84 -2.34 -60.21
CA VAL A 492 50.89 -1.92 -61.64
C VAL A 492 50.55 -0.46 -62.04
N PHE A 493 51.41 0.12 -62.88
CA PHE A 493 51.59 1.57 -63.08
C PHE A 493 50.53 2.39 -63.86
N GLU A 494 49.52 1.77 -64.49
CA GLU A 494 48.71 2.47 -65.51
C GLU A 494 47.56 3.33 -64.93
N ASN A 495 47.00 2.98 -63.77
CA ASN A 495 45.91 3.75 -63.15
C ASN A 495 46.35 5.08 -62.48
N ARG A 496 47.65 5.44 -62.52
CA ARG A 496 48.20 6.49 -61.63
C ARG A 496 47.54 7.87 -61.77
N TYR A 497 47.05 8.27 -62.95
CA TYR A 497 46.44 9.59 -63.10
C TYR A 497 45.06 9.68 -62.43
N GLU A 498 44.21 8.68 -62.62
CA GLU A 498 42.88 8.60 -61.99
C GLU A 498 43.00 8.33 -60.49
N LEU A 499 43.95 7.48 -60.08
CA LEU A 499 44.24 7.20 -58.68
C LEU A 499 44.77 8.45 -57.94
N GLU A 500 45.58 9.31 -58.58
CA GLU A 500 46.01 10.60 -58.00
C GLU A 500 44.90 11.66 -58.00
N ILE A 501 43.83 11.51 -58.79
CA ILE A 501 42.61 12.35 -58.70
C ILE A 501 41.76 11.88 -57.53
N LEU A 502 41.39 10.59 -57.49
CA LEU A 502 40.61 9.99 -56.41
C LEU A 502 41.29 10.16 -55.04
N LYS A 503 42.63 10.09 -54.99
CA LYS A 503 43.41 10.38 -53.78
C LYS A 503 43.29 11.83 -53.33
N ARG A 504 43.32 12.82 -54.23
CA ARG A 504 43.07 14.23 -53.85
C ARG A 504 41.64 14.45 -53.37
N GLU A 505 40.67 13.78 -54.00
CA GLU A 505 39.27 13.84 -53.55
C GLU A 505 39.10 13.19 -52.16
N LEU A 506 39.79 12.07 -51.90
CA LEU A 506 39.86 11.42 -50.60
C LEU A 506 40.57 12.28 -49.55
N ASP A 507 41.66 12.97 -49.89
CA ASP A 507 42.35 13.92 -49.00
C ASP A 507 41.41 15.08 -48.63
N ILE A 508 40.72 15.67 -49.63
CA ILE A 508 39.72 16.74 -49.42
C ILE A 508 38.53 16.25 -48.57
N ALA A 509 38.06 15.03 -48.80
CA ALA A 509 37.00 14.40 -47.99
C ALA A 509 37.47 14.16 -46.55
N THR A 510 38.71 13.69 -46.36
CA THR A 510 39.32 13.43 -45.05
C THR A 510 39.47 14.72 -44.24
N VAL A 511 39.93 15.82 -44.87
CA VAL A 511 39.98 17.14 -44.23
C VAL A 511 38.57 17.60 -43.82
N LYS A 512 37.57 17.50 -44.70
CA LYS A 512 36.17 17.85 -44.38
C LYS A 512 35.61 16.98 -43.24
N ILE A 513 35.91 15.69 -43.21
CA ILE A 513 35.54 14.77 -42.11
C ILE A 513 36.20 15.22 -40.80
N GLY A 514 37.46 15.66 -40.82
CA GLY A 514 38.13 16.27 -39.68
C GLY A 514 37.45 17.56 -39.17
N GLU A 515 37.00 18.43 -40.07
CA GLU A 515 36.21 19.61 -39.68
C GLU A 515 34.83 19.24 -39.12
N PHE A 516 34.12 18.26 -39.71
CA PHE A 516 32.83 17.81 -39.19
C PHE A 516 32.99 17.13 -37.82
N ARG A 517 34.05 16.34 -37.64
CA ARG A 517 34.41 15.72 -36.36
C ARG A 517 34.67 16.77 -35.28
N THR A 518 35.51 17.76 -35.55
CA THR A 518 35.80 18.84 -34.57
C THR A 518 34.57 19.71 -34.27
N ARG A 519 33.68 19.94 -35.24
CA ARG A 519 32.36 20.57 -35.00
C ARG A 519 31.46 19.69 -34.12
N ALA A 520 31.44 18.37 -34.33
CA ALA A 520 30.68 17.43 -33.53
C ALA A 520 31.22 17.30 -32.10
N GLU A 521 32.54 17.25 -31.92
CA GLU A 521 33.22 17.25 -30.61
C GLU A 521 32.90 18.55 -29.84
N GLN A 522 32.91 19.72 -30.49
CA GLN A 522 32.46 20.98 -29.89
C GLN A 522 30.96 20.99 -29.54
N ALA A 523 30.11 20.35 -30.35
CA ALA A 523 28.68 20.24 -30.06
C ALA A 523 28.44 19.31 -28.85
N ALA A 524 29.13 18.18 -28.78
CA ALA A 524 29.09 17.27 -27.64
C ALA A 524 29.57 17.95 -26.35
N SER A 525 30.68 18.69 -26.36
CA SER A 525 31.14 19.45 -25.19
C SER A 525 30.14 20.51 -24.73
N ARG A 526 29.38 21.13 -25.64
CA ARG A 526 28.31 22.09 -25.30
C ARG A 526 27.09 21.37 -24.70
N ALA A 527 26.73 20.19 -25.22
CA ALA A 527 25.65 19.38 -24.67
C ALA A 527 25.98 18.89 -23.26
N GLU A 528 27.17 18.33 -23.05
CA GLU A 528 27.65 17.86 -21.74
C GLU A 528 27.69 18.99 -20.70
N ALA A 529 28.11 20.21 -21.10
CA ALA A 529 28.06 21.39 -20.24
C ALA A 529 26.62 21.80 -19.88
N ALA A 530 25.68 21.71 -20.82
CA ALA A 530 24.27 21.99 -20.58
C ALA A 530 23.61 20.94 -19.66
N GLU A 531 23.96 19.65 -19.80
CA GLU A 531 23.49 18.59 -18.90
C GLU A 531 24.02 18.76 -17.48
N LYS A 532 25.31 19.10 -17.31
CA LYS A 532 25.90 19.43 -16.00
C LYS A 532 25.22 20.64 -15.35
N ALA A 533 24.89 21.68 -16.13
CA ALA A 533 24.13 22.83 -15.64
C ALA A 533 22.69 22.47 -15.25
N LYS A 534 22.00 21.64 -16.04
CA LYS A 534 20.67 21.10 -15.74
C LYS A 534 20.68 20.28 -14.44
N ALA A 535 21.61 19.34 -14.29
CA ALA A 535 21.73 18.50 -13.10
C ALA A 535 21.97 19.33 -11.83
N ALA A 536 22.77 20.40 -11.91
CA ALA A 536 22.95 21.35 -10.81
C ALA A 536 21.64 22.06 -10.44
N LEU A 537 20.85 22.52 -11.42
CA LEU A 537 19.55 23.15 -11.19
C LEU A 537 18.53 22.16 -10.59
N GLU A 538 18.49 20.92 -11.08
CA GLU A 538 17.61 19.87 -10.55
C GLU A 538 17.96 19.50 -9.10
N GLU A 539 19.24 19.45 -8.75
CA GLU A 539 19.71 19.29 -7.38
C GLU A 539 19.34 20.49 -6.48
N HIS A 540 19.44 21.73 -6.99
CA HIS A 540 18.93 22.91 -6.28
C HIS A 540 17.41 22.84 -6.06
N ILE A 541 16.63 22.39 -7.04
CA ILE A 541 15.18 22.18 -6.93
C ILE A 541 14.86 21.05 -5.93
N ARG A 542 15.64 19.97 -5.90
CA ARG A 542 15.51 18.87 -4.92
C ARG A 542 15.77 19.36 -3.50
N ARG A 543 16.86 20.11 -3.28
CA ARG A 543 17.17 20.77 -2.00
C ARG A 543 16.05 21.70 -1.54
N TRP A 544 15.49 22.51 -2.44
CA TRP A 544 14.38 23.42 -2.13
C TRP A 544 13.08 22.67 -1.80
N LYS A 545 12.72 21.62 -2.55
CA LYS A 545 11.58 20.74 -2.26
C LYS A 545 11.71 20.10 -0.88
N GLU A 546 12.90 19.59 -0.54
CA GLU A 546 13.19 18.97 0.75
C GLU A 546 13.19 20.01 1.90
N GLN A 547 13.77 21.19 1.71
CA GLN A 547 13.69 22.28 2.70
C GLN A 547 12.24 22.75 2.92
N LYS A 548 11.41 22.76 1.87
CA LYS A 548 9.98 23.06 1.94
C LYS A 548 9.20 21.95 2.66
N LYS A 549 9.57 20.68 2.48
CA LYS A 549 9.03 19.52 3.23
C LYS A 549 9.39 19.63 4.72
N ARG A 550 10.66 19.88 5.06
CA ARG A 550 11.12 20.08 6.44
C ARG A 550 10.46 21.26 7.13
N ARG A 551 10.31 22.41 6.45
CA ARG A 551 9.56 23.57 6.99
C ARG A 551 8.09 23.23 7.27
N ARG A 552 7.42 22.46 6.40
CA ARG A 552 6.04 21.98 6.64
C ARG A 552 5.98 21.01 7.83
N ALA A 553 6.91 20.05 7.93
CA ALA A 553 6.98 19.13 9.05
C ALA A 553 7.20 19.87 10.38
N ALA A 554 8.14 20.82 10.43
CA ALA A 554 8.39 21.64 11.62
C ALA A 554 7.17 22.49 12.03
N ILE A 555 6.44 23.09 11.08
CA ILE A 555 5.19 23.82 11.35
C ILE A 555 4.08 22.87 11.84
N THR A 556 4.10 21.60 11.45
CA THR A 556 3.14 20.60 11.91
C THR A 556 3.46 20.15 13.33
N ALA A 557 4.73 19.79 13.61
CA ALA A 557 5.22 19.44 14.93
C ALA A 557 5.02 20.59 15.95
N LEU A 558 5.29 21.84 15.58
CA LEU A 558 5.02 23.01 16.44
C LEU A 558 3.52 23.19 16.74
N ARG A 559 2.63 22.77 15.84
CA ARG A 559 1.17 22.77 16.09
C ARG A 559 0.76 21.63 17.02
N GLU A 560 1.32 20.44 16.84
CA GLU A 560 1.10 19.27 17.71
C GLU A 560 1.63 19.54 19.13
N GLU A 561 2.78 20.21 19.26
CA GLU A 561 3.35 20.69 20.51
C GLU A 561 2.49 21.81 21.14
N SER A 562 1.95 22.73 20.34
CA SER A 562 1.02 23.77 20.83
C SER A 562 -0.28 23.14 21.37
N ILE A 563 -0.90 22.23 20.60
CA ILE A 563 -2.11 21.49 21.00
C ILE A 563 -1.85 20.66 22.28
N SER A 564 -0.65 20.09 22.43
CA SER A 564 -0.25 19.39 23.65
C SER A 564 -0.12 20.33 24.86
N ARG A 565 0.32 21.58 24.62
CA ARG A 565 0.55 22.61 25.65
C ARG A 565 -0.71 23.38 26.04
N GLU A 566 -1.70 23.45 25.17
CA GLU A 566 -3.01 24.12 25.40
C GLU A 566 -4.00 23.24 26.19
N SER A 567 -3.63 21.99 26.52
CA SER A 567 -4.44 21.03 27.29
C SER A 567 -4.79 21.44 28.74
N TYR A 568 -4.32 22.60 29.22
CA TYR A 568 -4.54 23.12 30.57
C TYR A 568 -5.01 24.60 30.63
N SER A 569 -5.90 25.05 29.73
CA SER A 569 -6.64 26.30 29.94
C SER A 569 -8.04 26.38 29.29
N LEU A 570 -9.05 26.33 30.17
CA LEU A 570 -10.41 26.90 30.07
C LEU A 570 -10.44 28.33 29.45
N SER A 571 -11.47 28.84 28.74
CA SER A 571 -12.83 28.33 28.40
C SER A 571 -13.30 28.91 27.04
N ASP A 572 -14.50 28.51 26.58
CA ASP A 572 -15.43 29.19 25.65
C ASP A 572 -14.92 30.37 24.78
N GLU A 573 -14.90 30.17 23.44
CA GLU A 573 -15.58 31.11 22.53
C GLU A 573 -16.05 30.44 21.22
N GLN A 574 -16.86 31.16 20.45
CA GLN A 574 -17.86 30.59 19.53
C GLN A 574 -17.30 30.07 18.19
N ALA A 575 -17.93 29.01 17.67
CA ALA A 575 -17.63 28.47 16.34
C ALA A 575 -18.52 29.08 15.23
N PRO A 576 -17.94 29.58 14.12
CA PRO A 576 -18.68 29.82 12.88
C PRO A 576 -18.33 28.76 11.81
N LYS A 577 -19.26 27.82 11.54
CA LYS A 577 -19.19 26.86 10.42
C LYS A 577 -20.43 26.90 9.54
N HIS A 578 -20.69 28.01 8.85
CA HIS A 578 -21.46 27.94 7.61
C HIS A 578 -21.17 29.13 6.68
N TYR A 579 -20.84 28.83 5.43
CA TYR A 579 -21.23 29.64 4.27
C TYR A 579 -21.61 28.68 3.15
N GLN A 580 -22.81 28.86 2.60
CA GLN A 580 -23.29 28.15 1.42
C GLN A 580 -22.69 28.79 0.15
N PRO A 581 -22.60 28.05 -0.98
CA PRO A 581 -22.16 28.64 -2.23
C PRO A 581 -23.19 29.67 -2.73
N LEU A 582 -22.78 30.92 -2.89
CA LEU A 582 -23.62 31.93 -3.55
C LEU A 582 -23.70 31.61 -5.06
N ALA A 583 -24.89 31.26 -5.52
CA ALA A 583 -25.28 31.54 -6.90
C ALA A 583 -25.53 33.05 -7.06
N GLY A 584 -25.07 33.66 -8.16
CA GLY A 584 -25.22 35.09 -8.42
C GLY A 584 -23.95 35.76 -8.94
N ALA A 585 -23.52 35.40 -10.15
CA ALA A 585 -22.45 36.10 -10.88
C ALA A 585 -22.69 36.14 -12.41
N ASP A 586 -23.92 35.89 -12.86
CA ASP A 586 -24.31 35.89 -14.27
C ASP A 586 -24.49 37.33 -14.82
N THR A 587 -23.40 38.09 -14.92
CA THR A 587 -23.29 39.26 -15.85
C THR A 587 -21.86 39.78 -16.07
N GLU A 588 -20.91 39.64 -15.13
CA GLU A 588 -19.66 40.44 -15.17
C GLU A 588 -18.43 39.74 -15.77
N PHE A 589 -18.52 38.49 -16.22
CA PHE A 589 -17.32 37.74 -16.68
C PHE A 589 -17.00 37.86 -18.20
N ASP A 590 -17.85 38.50 -19.00
CA ASP A 590 -17.59 38.73 -20.44
C ASP A 590 -16.47 39.77 -20.70
N GLY A 591 -16.27 40.72 -19.79
CA GLY A 591 -15.31 41.81 -20.00
C GLY A 591 -13.85 41.49 -19.68
N VAL A 592 -13.59 40.56 -18.74
CA VAL A 592 -12.31 40.52 -18.01
C VAL A 592 -11.15 39.92 -18.85
N ILE A 593 -11.43 38.96 -19.73
CA ILE A 593 -10.37 38.32 -20.55
C ILE A 593 -10.01 39.19 -21.77
N SER A 594 -10.99 39.76 -22.48
CA SER A 594 -10.70 40.62 -23.63
C SER A 594 -10.18 42.01 -23.25
N HIS A 595 -10.76 42.68 -22.25
CA HIS A 595 -10.54 44.12 -22.09
C HIS A 595 -9.28 44.50 -21.28
N LYS A 596 -8.64 43.53 -20.59
CA LYS A 596 -7.49 43.81 -19.70
C LYS A 596 -6.14 43.30 -20.22
N VAL A 597 -6.12 42.45 -21.24
CA VAL A 597 -4.88 41.98 -21.91
C VAL A 597 -4.50 42.88 -23.09
N LEU A 598 -5.50 43.41 -23.82
CA LEU A 598 -5.30 44.08 -25.12
C LEU A 598 -5.34 45.62 -25.07
N HIS A 599 -5.33 46.23 -23.87
CA HIS A 599 -5.57 47.68 -23.73
C HIS A 599 -4.42 48.48 -23.11
N THR A 600 -3.22 47.90 -23.02
CA THR A 600 -1.97 48.65 -22.97
C THR A 600 -1.61 49.10 -24.38
N TYR A 601 -1.12 50.34 -24.53
CA TYR A 601 -0.89 50.97 -25.82
C TYR A 601 0.10 50.18 -26.71
N GLN A 602 -0.13 50.24 -28.04
CA GLN A 602 0.79 49.81 -29.11
C GLN A 602 0.75 48.33 -29.56
N TRP A 603 -0.26 47.53 -29.16
CA TRP A 603 -0.41 46.10 -29.54
C TRP A 603 -1.59 45.76 -30.47
N ASN A 604 -1.99 46.69 -31.35
CA ASN A 604 -3.21 46.51 -32.16
C ASN A 604 -3.12 45.47 -33.29
N THR A 605 -1.95 44.85 -33.54
CA THR A 605 -1.71 43.95 -34.68
C THR A 605 -0.73 42.82 -34.31
N SER A 606 -1.20 41.81 -33.59
CA SER A 606 -0.38 40.69 -33.06
C SER A 606 -1.08 39.34 -33.24
N SER A 607 -1.24 38.95 -34.50
CA SER A 607 -1.90 37.72 -34.94
C SER A 607 -1.14 36.46 -34.57
N ASP A 608 0.18 36.54 -34.51
CA ASP A 608 1.08 35.48 -34.05
C ASP A 608 0.78 35.13 -32.59
N LEU A 609 0.90 36.09 -31.67
CA LEU A 609 0.63 35.86 -30.25
C LEU A 609 -0.83 35.43 -30.00
N ALA A 610 -1.80 36.04 -30.68
CA ALA A 610 -3.21 35.67 -30.52
C ALA A 610 -3.57 34.33 -31.18
N GLY A 611 -2.77 33.85 -32.15
CA GLY A 611 -2.86 32.52 -32.75
C GLY A 611 -2.35 31.43 -31.81
N GLU A 612 -1.13 31.59 -31.28
CA GLU A 612 -0.56 30.71 -30.25
C GLU A 612 -1.45 30.67 -29.00
N MET A 613 -1.93 31.82 -28.51
CA MET A 613 -2.85 31.84 -27.36
C MET A 613 -4.22 31.17 -27.64
N ALA A 614 -4.60 30.94 -28.91
CA ALA A 614 -5.77 30.13 -29.24
C ALA A 614 -5.50 28.60 -29.12
N ALA A 615 -4.24 28.15 -29.13
CA ALA A 615 -3.88 26.76 -28.85
C ALA A 615 -4.25 26.31 -27.42
N LEU A 616 -4.57 27.26 -26.52
CA LEU A 616 -5.23 27.02 -25.22
C LEU A 616 -6.54 26.21 -25.35
N ALA A 617 -7.14 26.13 -26.55
CA ALA A 617 -8.17 25.15 -26.89
C ALA A 617 -7.78 23.70 -26.50
N PHE A 618 -6.53 23.29 -26.63
CA PHE A 618 -6.04 21.98 -26.17
C PHE A 618 -6.35 21.71 -24.70
N SER A 619 -6.25 22.72 -23.83
CA SER A 619 -6.56 22.57 -22.40
C SER A 619 -8.03 22.22 -22.15
N SER A 620 -8.94 22.58 -23.07
CA SER A 620 -10.36 22.21 -22.93
C SER A 620 -10.62 20.71 -23.12
N ILE A 621 -9.75 20.02 -23.87
CA ILE A 621 -9.75 18.56 -24.04
C ILE A 621 -9.23 17.91 -22.75
N VAL A 622 -8.12 18.43 -22.21
CA VAL A 622 -7.52 17.95 -20.95
C VAL A 622 -8.47 18.12 -19.75
N PHE A 623 -9.37 19.11 -19.78
CA PHE A 623 -10.35 19.37 -18.73
C PHE A 623 -11.80 18.98 -19.10
N GLU A 624 -12.00 17.98 -19.98
CA GLU A 624 -13.35 17.53 -20.41
C GLU A 624 -14.27 17.15 -19.23
N ASP A 625 -13.73 16.51 -18.18
CA ASP A 625 -14.45 16.19 -16.93
C ASP A 625 -15.12 17.42 -16.29
N ASN A 626 -14.48 18.58 -16.40
CA ASN A 626 -15.02 19.86 -15.92
C ASN A 626 -15.62 20.66 -17.09
N LYS A 627 -16.77 20.20 -17.58
CA LYS A 627 -17.49 20.78 -18.73
C LYS A 627 -17.65 22.31 -18.66
N ALA A 628 -17.92 22.87 -17.48
CA ALA A 628 -18.08 24.31 -17.28
C ALA A 628 -16.76 25.09 -17.41
N TYR A 629 -15.61 24.47 -17.15
CA TYR A 629 -14.30 25.05 -17.38
C TYR A 629 -13.82 24.81 -18.82
N SER A 630 -13.98 23.59 -19.35
CA SER A 630 -13.71 23.25 -20.75
C SER A 630 -14.42 24.21 -21.72
N GLN A 631 -15.72 24.45 -21.53
CA GLN A 631 -16.48 25.40 -22.36
C GLN A 631 -15.96 26.85 -22.30
N LYS A 632 -15.45 27.30 -21.14
CA LYS A 632 -14.82 28.64 -21.00
C LYS A 632 -13.49 28.71 -21.75
N LEU A 633 -12.69 27.64 -21.72
CA LEU A 633 -11.43 27.53 -22.47
C LEU A 633 -11.70 27.54 -23.99
N VAL A 634 -12.69 26.77 -24.48
CA VAL A 634 -13.14 26.80 -25.88
C VAL A 634 -13.61 28.20 -26.30
N HIS A 635 -14.42 28.87 -25.46
CA HIS A 635 -14.91 30.21 -25.75
C HIS A 635 -13.76 31.22 -25.83
N GLY A 636 -12.84 31.22 -24.86
CA GLY A 636 -11.67 32.10 -24.87
C GLY A 636 -10.78 31.88 -26.10
N ALA A 637 -10.47 30.62 -26.42
CA ALA A 637 -9.69 30.28 -27.60
C ALA A 637 -10.36 30.71 -28.92
N ARG A 638 -11.67 30.53 -29.06
CA ARG A 638 -12.44 30.98 -30.23
C ARG A 638 -12.42 32.51 -30.38
N THR A 639 -12.51 33.24 -29.26
CA THR A 639 -12.44 34.71 -29.26
C THR A 639 -11.04 35.22 -29.63
N LEU A 640 -9.98 34.59 -29.12
CA LEU A 640 -8.58 34.88 -29.47
C LEU A 640 -8.30 34.55 -30.95
N PHE A 641 -8.76 33.40 -31.45
CA PHE A 641 -8.59 33.01 -32.84
C PHE A 641 -9.36 33.92 -33.82
N LYS A 642 -10.53 34.44 -33.40
CA LYS A 642 -11.23 35.47 -34.19
C LYS A 642 -10.44 36.78 -34.20
N PHE A 643 -9.96 37.24 -33.05
CA PHE A 643 -9.16 38.46 -32.93
C PHE A 643 -7.86 38.39 -33.76
N SER A 644 -7.16 37.24 -33.74
CA SER A 644 -5.92 37.06 -34.49
C SER A 644 -6.11 37.19 -36.00
N ARG A 645 -7.25 36.70 -36.52
CA ARG A 645 -7.65 36.81 -37.94
C ARG A 645 -8.19 38.19 -38.31
N ASP A 646 -8.90 38.85 -37.40
CA ASP A 646 -9.51 40.18 -37.62
C ASP A 646 -8.46 41.33 -37.57
N GLN A 647 -7.32 41.16 -36.88
CA GLN A 647 -6.28 42.19 -36.68
C GLN A 647 -4.88 41.72 -37.12
N GLN A 648 -4.63 41.71 -38.43
CA GLN A 648 -3.42 41.15 -39.04
C GLN A 648 -2.11 41.88 -38.67
N GLY A 649 -1.16 41.17 -38.04
CA GLY A 649 0.22 41.62 -37.87
C GLY A 649 1.06 40.72 -36.95
N ARG A 650 2.28 41.17 -36.63
CA ARG A 650 3.23 40.43 -35.77
C ARG A 650 3.54 41.20 -34.49
N TYR A 651 3.62 40.49 -33.38
CA TYR A 651 4.06 40.97 -32.07
C TYR A 651 5.50 41.52 -32.11
N SER A 652 6.36 40.98 -32.99
CA SER A 652 7.74 41.46 -33.20
C SER A 652 7.86 42.68 -34.13
N ALA A 653 6.76 43.20 -34.69
CA ALA A 653 6.81 44.26 -35.70
C ALA A 653 7.28 45.61 -35.12
N GLY A 654 8.26 46.24 -35.77
CA GLY A 654 8.76 47.58 -35.41
C GLY A 654 9.99 47.61 -34.51
N GLY A 655 10.56 46.47 -34.13
CA GLY A 655 11.82 46.42 -33.38
C GLY A 655 11.69 46.68 -31.87
N ALA A 656 10.54 46.35 -31.28
CA ALA A 656 10.38 46.29 -29.82
C ALA A 656 11.29 45.20 -29.21
N ASP A 657 11.71 45.36 -27.95
CA ASP A 657 12.65 44.46 -27.26
C ASP A 657 12.26 42.97 -27.32
N ALA A 658 10.96 42.66 -27.47
CA ALA A 658 10.45 41.32 -27.71
C ALA A 658 11.15 40.61 -28.89
N SER A 659 11.49 41.31 -29.98
CA SER A 659 12.12 40.70 -31.17
C SER A 659 13.56 40.21 -30.93
N ILE A 660 14.17 40.52 -29.77
CA ILE A 660 15.47 39.99 -29.36
C ILE A 660 15.33 38.54 -28.84
N PHE A 661 14.17 38.19 -28.29
CA PHE A 661 13.91 36.90 -27.64
C PHE A 661 12.87 36.05 -28.37
N TYR A 662 11.95 36.66 -29.10
CA TYR A 662 10.86 36.01 -29.82
C TYR A 662 10.58 36.77 -31.13
N ASN A 663 11.13 36.26 -32.24
CA ASN A 663 11.07 36.92 -33.55
C ASN A 663 10.28 36.08 -34.56
N SER A 664 8.95 36.18 -34.50
CA SER A 664 8.04 35.57 -35.47
C SER A 664 8.37 36.07 -36.88
N THR A 665 8.62 35.17 -37.83
CA THR A 665 8.85 35.55 -39.24
C THR A 665 7.52 35.82 -39.96
N ASN A 666 6.46 35.11 -39.57
CA ASN A 666 5.10 35.27 -40.08
C ASN A 666 4.07 35.01 -38.96
N TYR A 667 2.80 34.77 -39.31
CA TYR A 667 1.73 34.35 -38.38
C TYR A 667 0.82 33.22 -38.92
N TYR A 668 1.06 32.71 -40.13
CA TYR A 668 0.21 31.67 -40.75
C TYR A 668 0.41 30.29 -40.11
N ASP A 669 1.62 30.02 -39.63
CA ASP A 669 1.98 28.94 -38.72
C ASP A 669 1.09 28.97 -37.46
N GLU A 670 1.03 30.12 -36.78
CA GLU A 670 0.21 30.28 -35.58
C GLU A 670 -1.31 30.19 -35.87
N TYR A 671 -1.75 30.58 -37.07
CA TYR A 671 -3.12 30.33 -37.53
C TYR A 671 -3.40 28.83 -37.72
N VAL A 672 -2.50 28.07 -38.35
CA VAL A 672 -2.68 26.62 -38.56
C VAL A 672 -2.68 25.89 -37.23
N TRP A 673 -1.78 26.27 -36.31
CA TRP A 673 -1.66 25.72 -34.97
C TRP A 673 -2.91 26.00 -34.10
N GLY A 674 -3.32 27.27 -33.99
CA GLY A 674 -4.54 27.66 -33.28
C GLY A 674 -5.81 27.06 -33.88
N ALA A 675 -5.90 26.96 -35.22
CA ALA A 675 -7.01 26.32 -35.91
C ALA A 675 -7.07 24.82 -35.64
N ALA A 676 -5.93 24.11 -35.68
CA ALA A 676 -5.88 22.67 -35.44
C ALA A 676 -6.34 22.32 -34.02
N TRP A 677 -5.88 23.04 -33.00
CA TRP A 677 -6.33 22.81 -31.63
C TRP A 677 -7.79 23.20 -31.40
N LEU A 678 -8.29 24.27 -32.03
CA LEU A 678 -9.70 24.63 -31.96
C LEU A 678 -10.59 23.63 -32.70
N TYR A 679 -10.11 23.04 -33.80
CA TYR A 679 -10.77 21.93 -34.51
C TYR A 679 -10.86 20.69 -33.60
N TYR A 680 -9.75 20.20 -33.05
CA TYR A 680 -9.75 19.05 -32.14
C TYR A 680 -10.62 19.28 -30.89
N ALA A 681 -10.66 20.50 -30.36
CA ALA A 681 -11.45 20.86 -29.18
C ALA A 681 -12.95 21.06 -29.45
N THR A 682 -13.41 21.14 -30.70
CA THR A 682 -14.81 21.50 -31.02
C THR A 682 -15.48 20.64 -32.09
N GLY A 683 -14.73 19.89 -32.90
CA GLY A 683 -15.26 19.11 -34.02
C GLY A 683 -15.77 19.94 -35.21
N ASN A 684 -15.64 21.28 -35.18
CA ASN A 684 -16.13 22.15 -36.25
C ASN A 684 -15.22 22.07 -37.49
N SER A 685 -15.66 21.32 -38.51
CA SER A 685 -15.03 21.22 -39.82
C SER A 685 -15.42 22.38 -40.76
N SER A 686 -15.17 23.63 -40.39
CA SER A 686 -15.56 24.84 -41.14
C SER A 686 -14.64 26.04 -40.89
#